data_AF-A0A420N7A4-F1
#
_entry.id   AF-A0A420N7A4-F1
#
_cell.length_a   1.000
_cell.length_b   1.000
_cell.length_c   1.000
_cell.angle_alpha   90.00
_cell.angle_beta   90.00
_cell.angle_gamma   90.00
#
_symmetry.space_group_name_H-M   'P 1'
#
loop_
_entity.id
_entity.type
_entity.pdbx_description
1 polymer ?
#
loop_
_entity_poly.entity_id
_entity_poly.type
_entity_poly.pdbx_seq_one_letter_code
_entity_poly.pdbx_strand_id
1 'polypeptide(L)'
;MNPTEEPSKSLPHAHEEEDDDYDDDLDPNDFLVASEVEPDEDHVKAKFELDLEEARKLSKKLLSADLDEEEKKSQRAKFVNDRRAEWSEKTDDERRNFLHYLAEYNYRTHKPPVSLQWVMMQAVRKLPAVLVWSPDNKGRVPLTTALLKVNISFYYSVCLRMRERTYEDYKALMLKKYENWDGGDETTCLHAAAACVADDGKNRQDAFSNMCRFSPRQMFFVRDSKGRTPLHRAVDYEYCCKSQVGVVSELLRTCHGLLDIPIQDPEDANRTISVYQYHHHTRKKVLESRRRHAQDIASQELKSGAPKTVDPRHEKGLDPKKDAKRVSARPEKSGPERSSMGPPPPRDKGDSASKRRGSIALTPQGVTTPLQSPNLAPLTRVKTEAVQKITRPAVADNPLSKEKETQEAANMISDLLKLEALRRQSPEKAAESLRLQDEPAKEFWFDFGPPNTLSENDFKKHFGHLKFDTALQYVGFPQVRLKGSREQPDVRHQGRKDMVFFFDWLRAKPVTRIIKVVVEDMEKPSHSDEAIEECLKDLGVEILDWRRLDLDALCLRKIGTHLREIHLQWSGSNSTLRAWSEKEGLAMIPTLEVIHLSQDEGLESRDRTLENIKIFEERLRQSWPEGKHPPKVNPPKTGGGRRVTQIQVPDARPQPLERSIDPHKWMKCMEDFSRRFKQIKALRDTKPSLKPVEVALIDDGVDFMHPDLNDTRDRTFLGKSFDYRDERPTPRVPPYWSSPSGHGTLMARLIHKICPSAVIHVIKLQTFRAGNSDKLQIRADSAVKAIDYAAERGSQIICMSWTIKPPEGELKGEFNRAILNAIDKHRILIFCAASDQGQSADLSYPHGSSNQCFRIGAAKATGNILETVGDSHNIDFILPGHEVVVDTNEMKTQLEKFEAHSGSSVANGLATGLAALVIECVRLGAIYTRELKRLEPKVAFDYYHSSIDEEDLKNIQERAQMAYALNWIGTDSNTNNKYIEVWKTFSGLSEKLSRSEGVPLQQLEQVAKLAAFFLKKGMQ
;
A
#
# COMPACT_ATOMS: atom_id res chain seq x y z
N MET A 1 -28.53 55.87 31.96
CA MET A 1 -28.45 57.17 31.26
C MET A 1 -28.08 56.85 29.82
N ASN A 2 -28.82 57.42 28.86
CA ASN A 2 -28.57 57.33 27.42
C ASN A 2 -28.09 58.73 26.94
N PRO A 3 -27.73 58.96 25.66
CA PRO A 3 -27.54 58.07 24.50
C PRO A 3 -26.03 57.99 24.11
N THR A 4 -25.51 57.68 22.91
CA THR A 4 -25.92 57.66 21.47
C THR A 4 -25.16 56.51 20.75
N GLU A 5 -25.79 55.69 19.88
CA GLU A 5 -26.01 55.85 18.41
C GLU A 5 -24.72 55.70 17.55
N GLU A 6 -24.68 55.05 16.37
CA GLU A 6 -25.73 54.50 15.48
C GLU A 6 -25.24 53.22 14.68
N PRO A 7 -25.87 52.65 13.61
CA PRO A 7 -26.09 51.19 13.56
C PRO A 7 -25.67 50.45 12.24
N SER A 8 -26.09 49.19 12.11
CA SER A 8 -25.95 48.32 10.93
C SER A 8 -27.29 47.76 10.41
N LYS A 9 -27.38 47.41 9.11
CA LYS A 9 -28.39 46.55 8.40
C LYS A 9 -28.24 46.72 6.85
N SER A 10 -28.66 45.82 5.95
CA SER A 10 -29.04 44.39 6.03
C SER A 10 -29.15 43.71 4.63
N LEU A 11 -29.06 42.37 4.60
CA LEU A 11 -29.35 41.43 3.49
C LEU A 11 -30.87 41.33 3.15
N PRO A 12 -31.30 40.77 1.98
CA PRO A 12 -31.49 39.30 1.80
C PRO A 12 -31.28 38.69 0.37
N HIS A 13 -31.44 37.36 0.25
CA HIS A 13 -31.55 36.52 -0.98
C HIS A 13 -33.01 36.54 -1.57
N ALA A 14 -33.48 35.79 -2.59
CA ALA A 14 -33.00 34.56 -3.30
C ALA A 14 -33.75 34.24 -4.64
N HIS A 15 -33.16 33.38 -5.51
CA HIS A 15 -33.74 32.59 -6.66
C HIS A 15 -34.55 33.36 -7.75
N GLU A 16 -34.97 32.86 -8.94
CA GLU A 16 -35.06 31.56 -9.69
C GLU A 16 -34.62 31.83 -11.19
N GLU A 17 -33.88 30.98 -11.93
CA GLU A 17 -34.22 29.87 -12.89
C GLU A 17 -34.89 30.23 -14.26
N GLU A 18 -34.43 29.58 -15.35
CA GLU A 18 -35.01 29.42 -16.75
C GLU A 18 -35.25 30.71 -17.61
N ASP A 19 -35.33 30.73 -18.96
CA ASP A 19 -34.86 29.84 -20.06
C ASP A 19 -34.80 30.59 -21.44
N ASP A 20 -34.14 29.96 -22.42
CA ASP A 20 -34.18 30.00 -23.91
C ASP A 20 -34.72 31.18 -24.81
N ASP A 21 -34.06 31.26 -25.98
CA ASP A 21 -34.58 31.47 -27.37
C ASP A 21 -34.71 32.85 -28.10
N TYR A 22 -34.76 32.71 -29.44
CA TYR A 22 -34.63 33.68 -30.54
C TYR A 22 -35.86 34.57 -30.84
N ASP A 23 -35.64 35.84 -31.24
CA ASP A 23 -35.66 36.36 -32.63
C ASP A 23 -35.40 37.89 -32.57
N ASP A 24 -34.57 38.50 -33.42
CA ASP A 24 -34.78 38.91 -34.83
C ASP A 24 -35.90 39.94 -35.05
N ASP A 25 -35.52 41.22 -35.18
CA ASP A 25 -36.35 42.24 -35.82
C ASP A 25 -35.45 43.31 -36.47
N LEU A 26 -35.73 43.66 -37.73
CA LEU A 26 -34.86 44.46 -38.60
C LEU A 26 -35.48 45.83 -38.88
N ASP A 27 -34.76 46.92 -38.56
CA ASP A 27 -35.08 48.27 -39.08
C ASP A 27 -34.06 48.68 -40.18
N PRO A 28 -34.47 48.79 -41.46
CA PRO A 28 -33.53 48.92 -42.57
C PRO A 28 -33.29 50.36 -43.07
N ASN A 29 -32.01 50.75 -43.06
CA ASN A 29 -31.40 51.95 -43.67
C ASN A 29 -31.65 53.31 -42.99
N ASP A 30 -30.57 53.89 -42.48
CA ASP A 30 -30.06 55.12 -43.11
C ASP A 30 -28.56 54.95 -43.43
N PHE A 31 -28.02 55.78 -44.33
CA PHE A 31 -26.84 55.45 -45.15
C PHE A 31 -25.71 56.49 -45.03
N LEU A 32 -24.57 56.08 -44.43
CA LEU A 32 -23.24 56.73 -44.55
C LEU A 32 -23.12 58.15 -43.92
N VAL A 33 -21.95 58.72 -43.58
CA VAL A 33 -20.53 58.31 -43.61
C VAL A 33 -19.87 58.69 -42.28
N ALA A 34 -19.08 57.81 -41.68
CA ALA A 34 -17.94 58.19 -40.83
C ALA A 34 -16.85 57.11 -40.96
N SER A 35 -15.60 57.51 -41.20
CA SER A 35 -14.42 56.63 -41.26
C SER A 35 -13.59 56.75 -39.97
N GLU A 36 -12.69 55.79 -39.76
CA GLU A 36 -11.80 55.66 -38.59
C GLU A 36 -12.60 55.22 -37.34
N VAL A 37 -12.22 54.16 -36.62
CA VAL A 37 -10.88 53.81 -36.14
C VAL A 37 -10.51 52.34 -36.47
N GLU A 38 -9.29 52.11 -36.95
CA GLU A 38 -8.65 50.78 -36.99
C GLU A 38 -8.23 50.36 -35.56
N PRO A 39 -8.29 49.08 -35.16
CA PRO A 39 -7.85 48.66 -33.84
C PRO A 39 -6.33 48.87 -33.68
N ASP A 40 -5.91 49.57 -32.63
CA ASP A 40 -4.49 49.89 -32.36
C ASP A 40 -3.61 48.62 -32.33
N GLU A 41 -2.81 48.39 -33.38
CA GLU A 41 -1.81 47.32 -33.37
C GLU A 41 -0.67 47.65 -32.41
N ASP A 42 -0.55 46.90 -31.31
CA ASP A 42 0.56 46.97 -30.35
C ASP A 42 1.93 47.08 -31.08
N HIS A 43 2.49 48.28 -31.05
CA HIS A 43 3.71 48.60 -31.80
C HIS A 43 4.93 47.84 -31.26
N VAL A 44 4.93 47.45 -29.99
CA VAL A 44 6.01 46.67 -29.34
C VAL A 44 5.96 45.21 -29.82
N LYS A 45 4.74 44.64 -29.94
CA LYS A 45 4.50 43.32 -30.54
C LYS A 45 4.93 43.30 -32.01
N ALA A 46 4.48 44.27 -32.82
CA ALA A 46 4.85 44.35 -34.25
C ALA A 46 6.39 44.43 -34.43
N LYS A 47 7.07 45.21 -33.58
CA LYS A 47 8.54 45.32 -33.52
C LYS A 47 9.22 44.00 -33.13
N PHE A 48 8.67 43.26 -32.15
CA PHE A 48 9.21 41.93 -31.78
C PHE A 48 9.03 40.88 -32.89
N GLU A 49 7.94 40.93 -33.66
CA GLU A 49 7.73 40.04 -34.81
C GLU A 49 8.67 40.39 -35.98
N LEU A 50 8.90 41.69 -36.24
CA LEU A 50 9.90 42.18 -37.18
C LEU A 50 11.31 41.64 -36.84
N ASP A 51 11.71 41.77 -35.57
CA ASP A 51 13.03 41.33 -35.09
C ASP A 51 13.25 39.82 -35.20
N LEU A 52 12.20 39.02 -35.05
CA LEU A 52 12.28 37.57 -35.28
C LEU A 52 12.55 37.25 -36.76
N GLU A 53 11.92 37.95 -37.72
CA GLU A 53 12.24 37.74 -39.14
C GLU A 53 13.59 38.36 -39.54
N GLU A 54 14.01 39.48 -38.94
CA GLU A 54 15.38 40.00 -39.10
C GLU A 54 16.42 38.99 -38.62
N ALA A 55 16.21 38.38 -37.45
CA ALA A 55 17.07 37.32 -36.94
C ALA A 55 17.07 36.10 -37.88
N ARG A 56 15.94 35.74 -38.50
CA ARG A 56 15.88 34.68 -39.52
C ARG A 56 16.63 35.07 -40.81
N LYS A 57 16.49 36.31 -41.30
CA LYS A 57 17.21 36.85 -42.46
C LYS A 57 18.73 36.82 -42.22
N LEU A 58 19.18 37.32 -41.06
CA LEU A 58 20.58 37.27 -40.65
C LEU A 58 21.08 35.82 -40.51
N SER A 59 20.28 34.93 -39.91
CA SER A 59 20.65 33.52 -39.74
C SER A 59 20.75 32.76 -41.08
N LYS A 60 19.96 33.13 -42.10
CA LYS A 60 20.13 32.65 -43.48
C LYS A 60 21.43 33.21 -44.07
N LYS A 61 21.65 34.52 -44.00
CA LYS A 61 22.85 35.21 -44.54
C LYS A 61 24.16 34.65 -43.98
N LEU A 62 24.23 34.44 -42.66
CA LEU A 62 25.41 33.88 -41.99
C LEU A 62 25.65 32.38 -42.29
N LEU A 63 24.65 31.67 -42.81
CA LEU A 63 24.78 30.27 -43.25
C LEU A 63 25.30 30.17 -44.69
N SER A 64 25.05 31.19 -45.51
CA SER A 64 25.51 31.30 -46.90
C SER A 64 26.75 32.18 -47.10
N ALA A 65 27.28 32.80 -46.05
CA ALA A 65 28.41 33.72 -46.12
C ALA A 65 29.73 33.03 -45.78
N ASP A 66 30.72 33.23 -46.65
CA ASP A 66 32.06 32.65 -46.57
C ASP A 66 32.94 33.48 -45.60
N LEU A 67 32.57 33.42 -44.32
CA LEU A 67 33.17 34.13 -43.19
C LEU A 67 33.68 33.14 -42.14
N ASP A 68 34.69 33.50 -41.36
CA ASP A 68 35.10 32.68 -40.22
C ASP A 68 34.06 32.70 -39.07
N GLU A 69 34.18 31.76 -38.12
CA GLU A 69 33.20 31.63 -37.03
C GLU A 69 33.35 32.69 -35.93
N GLU A 70 34.49 33.38 -35.78
CA GLU A 70 34.61 34.53 -34.87
C GLU A 70 33.94 35.77 -35.47
N GLU A 71 34.09 36.01 -36.78
CA GLU A 71 33.37 37.04 -37.54
C GLU A 71 31.85 36.81 -37.48
N LYS A 72 31.37 35.59 -37.76
CA LYS A 72 29.95 35.22 -37.60
C LYS A 72 29.46 35.38 -36.15
N LYS A 73 30.28 35.01 -35.15
CA LYS A 73 29.98 35.14 -33.71
C LYS A 73 29.95 36.61 -33.27
N SER A 74 30.80 37.46 -33.83
CA SER A 74 30.80 38.91 -33.66
C SER A 74 29.51 39.53 -34.18
N GLN A 75 29.11 39.20 -35.42
CA GLN A 75 27.85 39.68 -36.01
C GLN A 75 26.61 39.20 -35.24
N ARG A 76 26.58 37.93 -34.80
CA ARG A 76 25.53 37.39 -33.89
C ARG A 76 25.47 38.14 -32.56
N ALA A 77 26.62 38.49 -31.98
CA ALA A 77 26.70 39.22 -30.71
C ALA A 77 26.29 40.69 -30.86
N LYS A 78 26.66 41.34 -31.97
CA LYS A 78 26.25 42.71 -32.29
C LYS A 78 24.73 42.83 -32.41
N PHE A 79 24.09 41.96 -33.21
CA PHE A 79 22.63 41.97 -33.40
C PHE A 79 21.83 42.00 -32.07
N VAL A 80 22.27 41.22 -31.07
CA VAL A 80 21.66 41.13 -29.73
C VAL A 80 22.03 42.30 -28.81
N ASN A 81 23.21 42.90 -28.97
CA ASN A 81 23.59 44.09 -28.22
C ASN A 81 22.80 45.33 -28.71
N ASP A 82 22.65 45.47 -30.03
CA ASP A 82 22.03 46.66 -30.65
C ASP A 82 20.56 46.83 -30.21
N ARG A 83 19.81 45.72 -30.04
CA ARG A 83 18.40 45.68 -29.60
C ARG A 83 18.18 45.55 -28.09
N ARG A 84 19.25 45.63 -27.29
CA ARG A 84 19.24 45.24 -25.87
C ARG A 84 18.30 46.08 -24.99
N ALA A 85 18.08 47.35 -25.34
CA ALA A 85 17.12 48.20 -24.65
C ALA A 85 15.68 47.84 -25.03
N GLU A 86 15.44 47.68 -26.34
CA GLU A 86 14.12 47.46 -26.93
C GLU A 86 13.51 46.14 -26.48
N TRP A 87 14.32 45.08 -26.39
CA TRP A 87 13.88 43.77 -25.86
C TRP A 87 13.53 43.77 -24.36
N SER A 88 13.67 44.90 -23.67
CA SER A 88 13.18 45.10 -22.29
C SER A 88 11.79 45.73 -22.21
N GLU A 89 11.27 46.26 -23.32
CA GLU A 89 9.90 46.76 -23.47
C GLU A 89 8.88 45.62 -23.23
N LYS A 90 7.62 45.99 -22.96
CA LYS A 90 6.50 45.07 -22.77
C LYS A 90 5.36 45.47 -23.71
N THR A 91 4.75 44.47 -24.33
CA THR A 91 3.45 44.58 -25.03
C THR A 91 2.36 45.01 -24.05
N ASP A 92 1.44 45.87 -24.45
CA ASP A 92 0.48 46.49 -23.53
C ASP A 92 -0.54 45.47 -22.99
N ASP A 93 -1.16 44.67 -23.86
CA ASP A 93 -2.15 43.65 -23.50
C ASP A 93 -1.57 42.50 -22.66
N GLU A 94 -0.54 41.83 -23.20
CA GLU A 94 -0.02 40.59 -22.61
C GLU A 94 1.09 40.82 -21.57
N ARG A 95 1.60 42.05 -21.44
CA ARG A 95 2.78 42.43 -20.61
C ARG A 95 4.03 41.57 -20.87
N ARG A 96 4.12 40.99 -22.08
CA ARG A 96 5.21 40.13 -22.57
C ARG A 96 6.37 40.98 -23.10
N ASN A 97 7.58 40.56 -22.78
CA ASN A 97 8.81 41.05 -23.42
C ASN A 97 9.24 40.12 -24.57
N PHE A 98 10.24 40.53 -25.36
CA PHE A 98 10.75 39.76 -26.52
C PHE A 98 11.11 38.30 -26.19
N LEU A 99 11.57 38.01 -24.97
CA LEU A 99 11.89 36.63 -24.56
C LEU A 99 10.66 35.71 -24.53
N HIS A 100 9.45 36.22 -24.30
CA HIS A 100 8.22 35.43 -24.40
C HIS A 100 7.86 35.08 -25.85
N TYR A 101 8.21 35.94 -26.81
CA TYR A 101 8.02 35.69 -28.24
C TYR A 101 9.08 34.72 -28.77
N LEU A 102 10.34 34.90 -28.38
CA LEU A 102 11.43 33.96 -28.67
C LEU A 102 11.23 32.59 -28.00
N ALA A 103 10.55 32.54 -26.85
CA ALA A 103 10.12 31.31 -26.18
C ALA A 103 8.99 30.58 -26.94
N GLU A 104 8.08 31.30 -27.58
CA GLU A 104 7.00 30.71 -28.40
C GLU A 104 7.46 30.34 -29.82
N TYR A 105 8.58 30.88 -30.30
CA TYR A 105 9.11 30.66 -31.65
C TYR A 105 9.33 29.17 -32.00
N ASN A 106 8.44 28.63 -32.84
CA ASN A 106 8.52 27.27 -33.35
C ASN A 106 9.12 27.25 -34.77
N TYR A 107 10.42 26.94 -34.88
CA TYR A 107 11.12 26.92 -36.18
C TYR A 107 10.52 25.96 -37.23
N ARG A 108 9.63 25.04 -36.86
CA ARG A 108 9.02 24.04 -37.76
C ARG A 108 7.81 24.57 -38.54
N THR A 109 7.13 25.61 -38.07
CA THR A 109 5.96 26.18 -38.77
C THR A 109 6.37 27.01 -39.99
N HIS A 110 7.51 27.68 -39.90
CA HIS A 110 8.01 28.55 -40.97
C HIS A 110 8.75 27.77 -42.07
N LYS A 111 8.54 28.16 -43.33
CA LYS A 111 9.28 27.64 -44.49
C LYS A 111 10.24 28.72 -45.04
N PRO A 112 11.52 28.40 -45.34
CA PRO A 112 12.27 27.25 -44.82
C PRO A 112 12.41 27.33 -43.28
N PRO A 113 12.57 26.19 -42.58
CA PRO A 113 12.79 26.18 -41.14
C PRO A 113 14.15 26.79 -40.80
N VAL A 114 14.19 27.69 -39.82
CA VAL A 114 15.42 28.40 -39.39
C VAL A 114 15.50 28.35 -37.86
N SER A 115 16.54 27.73 -37.31
CA SER A 115 16.74 27.70 -35.87
C SER A 115 17.31 29.02 -35.35
N LEU A 116 16.56 29.69 -34.45
CA LEU A 116 17.02 30.88 -33.73
C LEU A 116 17.73 30.54 -32.41
N GLN A 117 18.23 29.30 -32.25
CA GLN A 117 18.96 28.86 -31.06
C GLN A 117 20.18 29.75 -30.71
N TRP A 118 20.84 30.36 -31.70
CA TRP A 118 21.91 31.32 -31.45
C TRP A 118 21.42 32.62 -30.79
N VAL A 119 20.20 33.09 -31.16
CA VAL A 119 19.53 34.22 -30.52
C VAL A 119 19.21 33.86 -29.08
N MET A 120 18.60 32.68 -28.85
CA MET A 120 18.26 32.18 -27.52
C MET A 120 19.50 32.13 -26.60
N MET A 121 20.60 31.54 -27.07
CA MET A 121 21.84 31.44 -26.30
C MET A 121 22.50 32.81 -26.04
N GLN A 122 22.48 33.74 -26.99
CA GLN A 122 23.06 35.07 -26.78
C GLN A 122 22.17 35.93 -25.87
N ALA A 123 20.86 35.97 -26.11
CA ALA A 123 19.90 36.73 -25.32
C ALA A 123 19.97 36.32 -23.84
N VAL A 124 19.89 35.03 -23.54
CA VAL A 124 20.00 34.50 -22.16
C VAL A 124 21.37 34.81 -21.50
N ARG A 125 22.44 35.01 -22.28
CA ARG A 125 23.79 35.31 -21.76
C ARG A 125 24.14 36.81 -21.74
N LYS A 126 23.33 37.68 -22.35
CA LYS A 126 23.63 39.11 -22.59
C LYS A 126 22.57 40.07 -22.04
N LEU A 127 21.29 39.67 -22.04
CA LEU A 127 20.20 40.49 -21.49
C LEU A 127 20.25 40.52 -19.95
N PRO A 128 19.59 41.49 -19.29
CA PRO A 128 19.41 41.48 -17.85
C PRO A 128 18.63 40.25 -17.36
N ALA A 129 19.09 39.66 -16.26
CA ALA A 129 18.45 38.54 -15.56
C ALA A 129 16.93 38.71 -15.40
N VAL A 130 16.51 39.90 -14.97
CA VAL A 130 15.12 40.28 -14.69
C VAL A 130 14.18 40.01 -15.89
N LEU A 131 14.66 40.10 -17.13
CA LEU A 131 13.82 39.85 -18.31
C LEU A 131 13.45 38.38 -18.49
N VAL A 132 14.34 37.45 -18.08
CA VAL A 132 14.08 36.00 -18.15
C VAL A 132 13.09 35.55 -17.08
N TRP A 133 12.93 36.36 -16.03
CA TRP A 133 12.11 36.08 -14.84
C TRP A 133 10.89 37.00 -14.70
N SER A 134 10.69 37.95 -15.63
CA SER A 134 9.50 38.79 -15.68
C SER A 134 8.29 37.94 -16.06
N PRO A 135 7.19 37.96 -15.29
CA PRO A 135 5.93 37.34 -15.71
C PRO A 135 5.21 38.16 -16.81
N ASP A 136 4.35 37.46 -17.56
CA ASP A 136 3.28 38.00 -18.38
C ASP A 136 2.00 38.28 -17.56
N ASN A 137 0.91 38.69 -18.22
CA ASN A 137 -0.39 38.96 -17.58
C ASN A 137 -1.04 37.72 -16.91
N LYS A 138 -0.53 36.51 -17.16
CA LYS A 138 -0.99 35.23 -16.58
C LYS A 138 0.03 34.64 -15.59
N GLY A 139 0.98 35.45 -15.11
CA GLY A 139 2.01 35.05 -14.14
C GLY A 139 3.16 34.23 -14.73
N ARG A 140 3.12 33.89 -16.02
CA ARG A 140 4.06 32.96 -16.66
C ARG A 140 5.33 33.70 -17.06
N VAL A 141 6.49 33.16 -16.68
CA VAL A 141 7.80 33.66 -17.15
C VAL A 141 8.16 33.04 -18.52
N PRO A 142 9.08 33.64 -19.31
CA PRO A 142 9.52 33.10 -20.60
C PRO A 142 9.88 31.61 -20.59
N LEU A 143 10.49 31.13 -19.50
CA LEU A 143 10.83 29.71 -19.32
C LEU A 143 9.58 28.82 -19.27
N THR A 144 8.51 29.22 -18.56
CA THR A 144 7.24 28.49 -18.52
C THR A 144 6.59 28.47 -19.90
N THR A 145 6.57 29.60 -20.61
CA THR A 145 6.02 29.71 -21.97
C THR A 145 6.79 28.82 -22.97
N ALA A 146 8.13 28.79 -22.89
CA ALA A 146 8.96 27.91 -23.70
C ALA A 146 8.64 26.43 -23.48
N LEU A 147 8.46 26.02 -22.22
CA LEU A 147 8.14 24.63 -21.87
C LEU A 147 6.73 24.24 -22.34
N LEU A 148 5.73 25.10 -22.13
CA LEU A 148 4.35 24.88 -22.62
C LEU A 148 4.25 24.84 -24.15
N LYS A 149 5.15 25.54 -24.87
CA LYS A 149 5.24 25.52 -26.35
C LYS A 149 6.28 24.51 -26.86
N VAL A 150 6.87 23.69 -26.00
CA VAL A 150 7.82 22.62 -26.31
C VAL A 150 9.11 23.13 -27.01
N ASN A 151 9.52 24.36 -26.71
CA ASN A 151 10.72 25.00 -27.22
C ASN A 151 11.97 24.59 -26.42
N ILE A 152 12.43 23.36 -26.68
CA ILE A 152 13.60 22.73 -26.04
C ILE A 152 14.86 23.59 -26.16
N SER A 153 15.07 24.27 -27.29
CA SER A 153 16.24 25.11 -27.53
C SER A 153 16.31 26.31 -26.58
N PHE A 154 15.16 26.91 -26.24
CA PHE A 154 15.08 27.98 -25.24
C PHE A 154 15.29 27.40 -23.83
N TYR A 155 14.62 26.29 -23.50
CA TYR A 155 14.76 25.60 -22.20
C TYR A 155 16.23 25.28 -21.86
N TYR A 156 16.96 24.64 -22.77
CA TYR A 156 18.38 24.31 -22.57
C TYR A 156 19.29 25.55 -22.58
N SER A 157 18.93 26.61 -23.31
CA SER A 157 19.67 27.89 -23.24
C SER A 157 19.56 28.50 -21.84
N VAL A 158 18.38 28.45 -21.20
CA VAL A 158 18.18 28.88 -19.81
C VAL A 158 18.88 27.95 -18.83
N CYS A 159 18.53 26.66 -18.80
CA CYS A 159 18.93 25.75 -17.72
C CYS A 159 20.35 25.17 -17.83
N LEU A 160 21.04 25.28 -18.97
CA LEU A 160 22.41 24.76 -19.14
C LEU A 160 23.47 25.83 -19.47
N ARG A 161 23.08 27.07 -19.83
CA ARG A 161 24.04 28.08 -20.36
C ARG A 161 23.99 29.46 -19.66
N MET A 162 23.10 29.65 -18.69
CA MET A 162 23.01 30.82 -17.82
C MET A 162 24.12 30.80 -16.74
N ARG A 163 24.29 31.90 -15.98
CA ARG A 163 25.26 32.03 -14.89
C ARG A 163 24.62 31.74 -13.53
N GLU A 164 25.32 31.05 -12.64
CA GLU A 164 24.84 30.64 -11.31
C GLU A 164 24.22 31.79 -10.49
N ARG A 165 24.83 32.99 -10.51
CA ARG A 165 24.28 34.17 -9.80
C ARG A 165 22.84 34.49 -10.21
N THR A 166 22.50 34.31 -11.49
CA THR A 166 21.16 34.59 -12.03
C THR A 166 20.12 33.54 -11.60
N TYR A 167 20.57 32.35 -11.20
CA TYR A 167 19.72 31.34 -10.56
C TYR A 167 19.41 31.71 -9.10
N GLU A 168 20.38 32.27 -8.35
CA GLU A 168 20.11 32.78 -7.00
C GLU A 168 19.22 34.04 -7.03
N ASP A 169 19.41 34.94 -8.01
CA ASP A 169 18.50 36.09 -8.24
C ASP A 169 17.05 35.61 -8.46
N TYR A 170 16.85 34.53 -9.24
CA TYR A 170 15.54 33.91 -9.46
C TYR A 170 14.95 33.28 -8.20
N LYS A 171 15.78 32.51 -7.49
CA LYS A 171 15.41 31.76 -6.29
C LYS A 171 14.96 32.69 -5.17
N ALA A 172 15.60 33.85 -5.02
CA ALA A 172 15.17 34.90 -4.10
C ALA A 172 13.82 35.52 -4.50
N LEU A 173 13.60 35.80 -5.80
CA LEU A 173 12.34 36.34 -6.32
C LEU A 173 11.17 35.37 -6.14
N MET A 174 11.38 34.08 -6.46
CA MET A 174 10.36 33.04 -6.30
C MET A 174 10.13 32.67 -4.83
N LEU A 175 11.17 32.74 -3.97
CA LEU A 175 10.98 32.58 -2.52
C LEU A 175 10.05 33.68 -1.99
N LYS A 176 10.29 34.95 -2.33
CA LYS A 176 9.42 36.07 -1.93
C LYS A 176 7.99 35.93 -2.47
N LYS A 177 7.81 35.40 -3.69
CA LYS A 177 6.48 35.15 -4.27
C LYS A 177 5.71 34.07 -3.48
N TYR A 178 6.40 33.01 -3.04
CA TYR A 178 5.77 31.82 -2.45
C TYR A 178 5.91 31.73 -0.93
N GLU A 179 6.43 32.77 -0.28
CA GLU A 179 6.47 32.93 1.18
C GLU A 179 5.06 33.22 1.76
N ASN A 180 4.22 33.96 1.02
CA ASN A 180 2.87 34.37 1.41
C ASN A 180 1.81 33.89 0.39
N TRP A 181 1.90 32.64 -0.08
CA TRP A 181 0.95 32.09 -1.05
C TRP A 181 -0.40 31.77 -0.37
N ASP A 182 -1.47 32.38 -0.87
CA ASP A 182 -2.89 32.13 -0.53
C ASP A 182 -3.44 30.74 -0.91
N GLY A 183 -2.68 29.92 -1.63
CA GLY A 183 -3.09 28.62 -2.16
C GLY A 183 -3.71 28.61 -3.57
N GLY A 184 -3.81 29.75 -4.27
CA GLY A 184 -4.37 29.83 -5.62
C GLY A 184 -3.59 29.04 -6.68
N ASP A 185 -4.30 28.44 -7.65
CA ASP A 185 -3.74 27.50 -8.63
C ASP A 185 -2.77 28.16 -9.65
N GLU A 186 -1.58 27.57 -9.85
CA GLU A 186 -0.61 28.07 -10.84
C GLU A 186 0.17 26.97 -11.59
N THR A 187 0.21 27.08 -12.92
CA THR A 187 1.11 26.27 -13.76
C THR A 187 2.54 26.85 -13.78
N THR A 188 3.34 26.49 -12.78
CA THR A 188 4.74 26.91 -12.67
C THR A 188 5.66 26.25 -13.72
N CYS A 189 6.90 26.75 -13.89
CA CYS A 189 7.87 26.13 -14.80
C CYS A 189 8.21 24.67 -14.42
N LEU A 190 8.17 24.30 -13.13
CA LEU A 190 8.32 22.91 -12.69
C LEU A 190 7.21 22.01 -13.25
N HIS A 191 5.94 22.45 -13.21
CA HIS A 191 4.82 21.71 -13.81
C HIS A 191 4.98 21.57 -15.34
N ALA A 192 5.42 22.64 -16.01
CA ALA A 192 5.60 22.64 -17.45
C ALA A 192 6.77 21.73 -17.90
N ALA A 193 7.88 21.72 -17.17
CA ALA A 193 9.03 20.86 -17.44
C ALA A 193 8.76 19.38 -17.09
N ALA A 194 8.05 19.12 -15.99
CA ALA A 194 7.59 17.79 -15.60
C ALA A 194 6.74 17.13 -16.70
N ALA A 195 5.92 17.92 -17.40
CA ALA A 195 5.08 17.48 -18.51
C ALA A 195 5.71 17.64 -19.92
N CYS A 196 6.98 18.08 -20.03
CA CYS A 196 7.60 18.41 -21.31
C CYS A 196 8.10 17.15 -22.03
N VAL A 197 7.28 16.55 -22.90
CA VAL A 197 7.52 15.29 -23.65
C VAL A 197 8.68 15.37 -24.68
N ALA A 198 9.43 16.46 -24.72
CA ALA A 198 10.56 16.63 -25.62
C ALA A 198 11.82 15.91 -25.11
N ASP A 199 12.12 14.76 -25.72
CA ASP A 199 13.27 13.93 -25.37
C ASP A 199 14.47 14.13 -26.33
N ASP A 200 15.64 14.39 -25.77
CA ASP A 200 16.95 14.28 -26.45
C ASP A 200 17.97 13.47 -25.60
N GLY A 201 17.46 12.66 -24.68
CA GLY A 201 18.21 11.90 -23.70
C GLY A 201 18.78 12.79 -22.60
N LYS A 202 20.09 13.05 -22.66
CA LYS A 202 20.85 13.54 -21.51
C LYS A 202 20.57 15.00 -21.16
N ASN A 203 20.45 15.89 -22.15
CA ASN A 203 20.31 17.33 -21.87
C ASN A 203 19.00 17.62 -21.11
N ARG A 204 17.94 16.83 -21.36
CA ARG A 204 16.68 16.91 -20.60
C ARG A 204 16.91 16.68 -19.10
N GLN A 205 17.65 15.64 -18.73
CA GLN A 205 17.91 15.31 -17.33
C GLN A 205 18.83 16.35 -16.66
N ASP A 206 19.92 16.73 -17.32
CA ASP A 206 20.85 17.75 -16.81
C ASP A 206 20.14 19.12 -16.62
N ALA A 207 19.28 19.51 -17.57
CA ALA A 207 18.51 20.76 -17.50
C ALA A 207 17.42 20.72 -16.41
N PHE A 208 16.79 19.57 -16.20
CA PHE A 208 15.79 19.38 -15.15
C PHE A 208 16.44 19.43 -13.76
N SER A 209 17.60 18.79 -13.58
CA SER A 209 18.37 18.83 -12.32
C SER A 209 18.79 20.25 -11.95
N ASN A 210 19.31 21.03 -12.91
CA ASN A 210 19.63 22.44 -12.69
C ASN A 210 18.39 23.27 -12.31
N MET A 211 17.24 23.01 -12.94
CA MET A 211 15.99 23.69 -12.61
C MET A 211 15.48 23.32 -11.20
N CYS A 212 15.63 22.07 -10.76
CA CYS A 212 15.36 21.66 -9.38
C CYS A 212 16.31 22.34 -8.38
N ARG A 213 17.60 22.47 -8.71
CA ARG A 213 18.61 23.19 -7.90
C ARG A 213 18.27 24.66 -7.67
N PHE A 214 17.70 25.36 -8.67
CA PHE A 214 17.38 26.80 -8.55
C PHE A 214 15.94 27.12 -8.11
N SER A 215 15.06 26.13 -8.00
CA SER A 215 13.69 26.33 -7.55
C SER A 215 13.62 26.33 -6.01
N PRO A 216 12.94 27.30 -5.35
CA PRO A 216 12.75 27.28 -3.91
C PRO A 216 11.82 26.13 -3.49
N ARG A 217 11.99 25.59 -2.28
CA ARG A 217 11.30 24.37 -1.81
C ARG A 217 9.77 24.46 -1.92
N GLN A 218 9.19 25.62 -1.64
CA GLN A 218 7.76 25.91 -1.75
C GLN A 218 7.22 25.61 -3.16
N MET A 219 8.01 25.90 -4.19
CA MET A 219 7.64 25.77 -5.61
C MET A 219 7.34 24.32 -6.04
N PHE A 220 7.77 23.33 -5.25
CA PHE A 220 7.49 21.92 -5.47
C PHE A 220 6.11 21.47 -4.93
N PHE A 221 5.55 22.16 -3.93
CA PHE A 221 4.27 21.79 -3.28
C PHE A 221 3.04 22.46 -3.89
N VAL A 222 3.28 23.40 -4.81
CA VAL A 222 2.29 24.12 -5.62
C VAL A 222 1.34 23.17 -6.33
N ARG A 223 0.11 23.65 -6.55
CA ARG A 223 -0.93 22.93 -7.29
C ARG A 223 -1.28 23.66 -8.59
N ASP A 224 -1.48 22.89 -9.65
CA ASP A 224 -2.16 23.34 -10.87
C ASP A 224 -3.69 23.36 -10.68
N SER A 225 -4.44 23.86 -11.65
CA SER A 225 -5.92 23.97 -11.63
C SER A 225 -6.69 22.63 -11.65
N LYS A 226 -6.02 21.54 -11.27
CA LYS A 226 -6.61 20.23 -10.95
C LYS A 226 -6.08 19.69 -9.61
N GLY A 227 -5.53 20.56 -8.76
CA GLY A 227 -4.93 20.23 -7.47
C GLY A 227 -3.56 19.54 -7.55
N ARG A 228 -2.96 19.39 -8.74
CA ARG A 228 -1.80 18.50 -8.96
C ARG A 228 -0.47 19.21 -8.78
N THR A 229 0.47 18.56 -8.10
CA THR A 229 1.85 19.04 -7.95
C THR A 229 2.73 18.71 -9.18
N PRO A 230 3.96 19.24 -9.30
CA PRO A 230 4.88 18.88 -10.38
C PRO A 230 5.20 17.38 -10.43
N LEU A 231 5.19 16.68 -9.29
CA LEU A 231 5.36 15.23 -9.26
C LEU A 231 4.15 14.50 -9.84
N HIS A 232 2.92 14.94 -9.53
CA HIS A 232 1.71 14.40 -10.19
C HIS A 232 1.74 14.62 -11.70
N ARG A 233 2.19 15.79 -12.17
CA ARG A 233 2.41 16.03 -13.61
C ARG A 233 3.52 15.15 -14.19
N ALA A 234 4.55 14.81 -13.43
CA ALA A 234 5.67 13.99 -13.89
C ALA A 234 5.33 12.49 -14.03
N VAL A 235 4.31 11.99 -13.34
CA VAL A 235 3.94 10.55 -13.33
C VAL A 235 2.73 10.22 -14.21
N ASP A 236 2.21 11.20 -14.96
CA ASP A 236 1.09 11.00 -15.90
C ASP A 236 1.46 9.99 -16.99
N TYR A 237 0.61 8.98 -17.25
CA TYR A 237 0.96 7.87 -18.16
C TYR A 237 1.28 8.35 -19.58
N GLU A 238 0.63 9.42 -20.05
CA GLU A 238 0.86 10.00 -21.38
C GLU A 238 2.28 10.55 -21.60
N TYR A 239 3.03 10.82 -20.52
CA TYR A 239 4.40 11.35 -20.59
C TYR A 239 5.47 10.29 -20.28
N CYS A 240 5.07 9.05 -19.99
CA CYS A 240 5.99 7.98 -19.64
C CYS A 240 6.93 7.63 -20.81
N CYS A 241 8.21 7.94 -20.64
CA CYS A 241 9.31 7.68 -21.57
C CYS A 241 10.63 7.55 -20.80
N LYS A 242 11.72 7.13 -21.45
CA LYS A 242 13.01 6.84 -20.79
C LYS A 242 13.58 8.04 -20.01
N SER A 243 13.52 9.25 -20.57
CA SER A 243 13.94 10.47 -19.85
C SER A 243 12.99 10.87 -18.71
N GLN A 244 11.71 10.51 -18.78
CA GLN A 244 10.72 10.79 -17.72
C GLN A 244 11.08 10.08 -16.41
N VAL A 245 11.65 8.87 -16.49
CA VAL A 245 12.13 8.11 -15.32
C VAL A 245 13.19 8.92 -14.56
N GLY A 246 14.11 9.59 -15.28
CA GLY A 246 15.11 10.48 -14.71
C GLY A 246 14.51 11.75 -14.08
N VAL A 247 13.49 12.34 -14.71
CA VAL A 247 12.73 13.49 -14.19
C VAL A 247 12.01 13.17 -12.88
N VAL A 248 11.30 12.02 -12.81
CA VAL A 248 10.63 11.56 -11.59
C VAL A 248 11.64 11.25 -10.49
N SER A 249 12.74 10.55 -10.81
CA SER A 249 13.81 10.26 -9.86
C SER A 249 14.44 11.52 -9.26
N GLU A 250 14.64 12.56 -10.08
CA GLU A 250 15.22 13.84 -9.62
C GLU A 250 14.26 14.63 -8.72
N LEU A 251 12.95 14.63 -9.02
CA LEU A 251 11.93 15.21 -8.13
C LEU A 251 11.92 14.51 -6.76
N LEU A 252 11.89 13.18 -6.73
CA LEU A 252 11.91 12.39 -5.49
C LEU A 252 13.19 12.61 -4.69
N ARG A 253 14.36 12.62 -5.36
CA ARG A 253 15.67 12.91 -4.75
C ARG A 253 15.73 14.33 -4.16
N THR A 254 15.06 15.30 -4.79
CA THR A 254 15.10 16.70 -4.36
C THR A 254 14.10 16.99 -3.25
N CYS A 255 12.90 16.39 -3.32
CA CYS A 255 11.82 16.67 -2.39
C CYS A 255 10.94 15.42 -2.14
N HIS A 256 11.41 14.53 -1.26
CA HIS A 256 10.73 13.28 -0.89
C HIS A 256 9.28 13.49 -0.42
N GLY A 257 8.99 14.57 0.32
CA GLY A 257 7.66 14.86 0.89
C GLY A 257 6.56 15.14 -0.14
N LEU A 258 6.87 15.14 -1.44
CA LEU A 258 5.87 15.19 -2.51
C LEU A 258 5.05 13.89 -2.63
N LEU A 259 5.55 12.77 -2.11
CA LEU A 259 4.81 11.50 -2.01
C LEU A 259 3.66 11.57 -0.99
N ASP A 260 3.79 12.43 0.02
CA ASP A 260 2.83 12.56 1.13
C ASP A 260 1.68 13.51 0.81
N ILE A 261 1.75 14.24 -0.30
CA ILE A 261 0.69 15.15 -0.78
C ILE A 261 -0.28 14.35 -1.65
N PRO A 262 -1.53 14.11 -1.21
CA PRO A 262 -2.53 13.50 -2.07
C PRO A 262 -3.25 14.56 -2.90
N ILE A 263 -3.97 14.10 -3.93
CA ILE A 263 -4.95 14.91 -4.68
C ILE A 263 -6.35 14.33 -4.51
N GLN A 264 -7.38 15.09 -4.88
CA GLN A 264 -8.74 14.57 -4.98
C GLN A 264 -8.81 13.41 -5.98
N ASP A 265 -9.56 12.35 -5.67
CA ASP A 265 -9.82 11.27 -6.60
C ASP A 265 -10.73 11.79 -7.75
N PRO A 266 -10.30 11.69 -9.02
CA PRO A 266 -11.12 12.13 -10.17
C PRO A 266 -12.42 11.35 -10.35
N GLU A 267 -12.60 10.22 -9.65
CA GLU A 267 -13.81 9.39 -9.67
C GLU A 267 -14.64 9.49 -8.36
N ASP A 268 -14.12 10.11 -7.29
CA ASP A 268 -14.82 10.27 -5.99
C ASP A 268 -14.47 11.59 -5.26
N ALA A 269 -15.46 12.50 -5.20
CA ALA A 269 -15.34 13.81 -4.56
C ALA A 269 -15.22 13.77 -3.01
N ASN A 270 -15.33 12.60 -2.37
CA ASN A 270 -15.11 12.44 -0.92
C ASN A 270 -13.74 11.80 -0.59
N ARG A 271 -12.97 11.40 -1.61
CA ARG A 271 -11.75 10.60 -1.46
C ARG A 271 -10.52 11.31 -2.01
N THR A 272 -9.37 11.09 -1.37
CA THR A 272 -8.07 11.49 -1.92
C THR A 272 -7.22 10.28 -2.30
N ILE A 273 -6.31 10.48 -3.26
CA ILE A 273 -5.40 9.46 -3.79
C ILE A 273 -3.95 9.92 -3.78
N SER A 274 -3.03 8.96 -3.61
CA SER A 274 -1.58 9.17 -3.63
C SER A 274 -1.03 9.37 -5.05
N VAL A 275 0.21 9.85 -5.16
CA VAL A 275 0.98 9.91 -6.42
C VAL A 275 1.02 8.54 -7.13
N TYR A 276 1.18 7.45 -6.37
CA TYR A 276 1.23 6.08 -6.91
C TYR A 276 -0.14 5.61 -7.44
N GLN A 277 -1.22 5.86 -6.67
CA GLN A 277 -2.58 5.58 -7.10
C GLN A 277 -2.96 6.40 -8.34
N TYR A 278 -2.55 7.68 -8.41
CA TYR A 278 -2.76 8.54 -9.58
C TYR A 278 -2.02 8.05 -10.84
N HIS A 279 -0.79 7.56 -10.71
CA HIS A 279 -0.05 6.94 -11.82
C HIS A 279 -0.80 5.73 -12.38
N HIS A 280 -1.30 4.84 -11.52
CA HIS A 280 -2.07 3.67 -11.95
C HIS A 280 -3.46 4.03 -12.50
N HIS A 281 -4.14 5.03 -11.94
CA HIS A 281 -5.42 5.55 -12.47
C HIS A 281 -5.25 6.18 -13.87
N THR A 282 -4.26 7.04 -14.09
CA THR A 282 -4.00 7.63 -15.43
C THR A 282 -3.65 6.55 -16.47
N ARG A 283 -2.83 5.56 -16.09
CA ARG A 283 -2.55 4.37 -16.90
C ARG A 283 -3.81 3.59 -17.26
N LYS A 284 -4.66 3.24 -16.28
CA LYS A 284 -5.94 2.53 -16.49
C LYS A 284 -6.82 3.29 -17.49
N LYS A 285 -7.01 4.59 -17.27
CA LYS A 285 -7.84 5.48 -18.10
C LYS A 285 -7.36 5.58 -19.55
N VAL A 286 -6.05 5.72 -19.79
CA VAL A 286 -5.49 5.79 -21.15
C VAL A 286 -5.62 4.44 -21.87
N LEU A 287 -5.34 3.31 -21.20
CA LEU A 287 -5.47 1.97 -21.77
C LEU A 287 -6.95 1.63 -22.08
N GLU A 288 -7.89 2.00 -21.21
CA GLU A 288 -9.32 1.85 -21.48
C GLU A 288 -9.80 2.72 -22.66
N SER A 289 -9.40 3.99 -22.71
CA SER A 289 -9.74 4.90 -23.81
C SER A 289 -9.29 4.33 -25.16
N ARG A 290 -8.04 3.86 -25.24
CA ARG A 290 -7.47 3.21 -26.43
C ARG A 290 -8.18 1.89 -26.77
N ARG A 291 -8.58 1.10 -25.77
CA ARG A 291 -9.35 -0.14 -25.97
C ARG A 291 -10.73 0.15 -26.58
N ARG A 292 -11.44 1.17 -26.07
CA ARG A 292 -12.75 1.60 -26.61
C ARG A 292 -12.58 2.05 -28.06
N HIS A 293 -11.61 2.93 -28.34
CA HIS A 293 -11.32 3.41 -29.70
C HIS A 293 -10.97 2.27 -30.68
N ALA A 294 -10.21 1.25 -30.25
CA ALA A 294 -9.93 0.07 -31.08
C ALA A 294 -11.18 -0.79 -31.34
N GLN A 295 -12.09 -0.89 -30.37
CA GLN A 295 -13.39 -1.55 -30.54
C GLN A 295 -14.32 -0.76 -31.47
N ASP A 296 -14.28 0.57 -31.43
CA ASP A 296 -15.03 1.45 -32.33
C ASP A 296 -14.55 1.30 -33.79
N ILE A 297 -13.23 1.29 -34.02
CA ILE A 297 -12.62 1.07 -35.34
C ILE A 297 -13.04 -0.31 -35.90
N ALA A 298 -12.86 -1.38 -35.12
CA ALA A 298 -13.28 -2.72 -35.54
C ALA A 298 -14.79 -2.80 -35.84
N SER A 299 -15.62 -2.06 -35.10
CA SER A 299 -17.07 -1.95 -35.32
C SER A 299 -17.46 -1.10 -36.53
N GLN A 300 -16.54 -0.28 -37.06
CA GLN A 300 -16.71 0.46 -38.32
C GLN A 300 -16.21 -0.38 -39.52
N GLU A 301 -15.10 -1.08 -39.39
CA GLU A 301 -14.59 -2.02 -40.41
C GLU A 301 -15.57 -3.17 -40.68
N LEU A 302 -16.19 -3.73 -39.62
CA LEU A 302 -17.28 -4.71 -39.74
C LEU A 302 -18.55 -4.17 -40.42
N LYS A 303 -18.68 -2.84 -40.59
CA LYS A 303 -19.81 -2.19 -41.29
C LYS A 303 -19.48 -1.73 -42.71
N SER A 304 -18.20 -1.63 -43.08
CA SER A 304 -17.76 -1.30 -44.45
C SER A 304 -17.51 -2.54 -45.32
N GLY A 305 -17.41 -3.73 -44.72
CA GLY A 305 -17.18 -5.02 -45.38
C GLY A 305 -18.33 -5.59 -46.22
N ALA A 306 -18.96 -4.79 -47.08
CA ALA A 306 -19.94 -5.26 -48.08
C ALA A 306 -19.42 -4.95 -49.50
N PRO A 307 -19.02 -5.95 -50.31
CA PRO A 307 -18.35 -5.71 -51.59
C PRO A 307 -19.31 -5.16 -52.64
N LYS A 308 -19.06 -3.94 -53.12
CA LYS A 308 -19.71 -3.43 -54.34
C LYS A 308 -19.09 -4.13 -55.56
N THR A 309 -19.84 -5.07 -56.12
CA THR A 309 -19.57 -5.63 -57.46
C THR A 309 -19.62 -4.52 -58.51
N VAL A 310 -18.55 -4.35 -59.27
CA VAL A 310 -18.49 -3.45 -60.44
C VAL A 310 -18.54 -4.31 -61.70
N ASP A 311 -19.63 -4.20 -62.45
CA ASP A 311 -19.81 -4.83 -63.77
C ASP A 311 -19.87 -3.73 -64.86
N PRO A 312 -18.95 -3.69 -65.84
CA PRO A 312 -18.85 -2.60 -66.80
C PRO A 312 -19.65 -2.85 -68.08
N ARG A 313 -20.73 -2.09 -68.30
CA ARG A 313 -21.37 -1.92 -69.62
C ARG A 313 -22.05 -0.56 -69.82
N HIS A 314 -22.47 -0.34 -71.07
CA HIS A 314 -22.65 0.95 -71.72
C HIS A 314 -24.04 1.60 -71.58
N GLU A 315 -24.05 2.91 -71.86
CA GLU A 315 -25.14 3.76 -72.38
C GLU A 315 -26.18 4.45 -71.47
N LYS A 316 -26.19 5.79 -71.64
CA LYS A 316 -27.32 6.73 -71.78
C LYS A 316 -28.61 6.51 -70.95
N GLY A 317 -28.91 7.52 -70.13
CA GLY A 317 -30.15 8.28 -70.33
C GLY A 317 -31.00 8.61 -69.10
N LEU A 318 -31.25 9.91 -68.94
CA LEU A 318 -32.46 10.54 -68.37
C LEU A 318 -32.89 10.18 -66.92
N ASP A 319 -32.79 11.22 -66.08
CA ASP A 319 -33.62 11.55 -64.92
C ASP A 319 -35.15 11.58 -65.28
N PRO A 320 -36.14 11.63 -64.35
CA PRO A 320 -36.04 11.72 -62.88
C PRO A 320 -37.16 10.98 -62.06
N LYS A 321 -37.22 11.27 -60.74
CA LYS A 321 -38.38 11.17 -59.79
C LYS A 321 -38.80 9.73 -59.37
N LYS A 322 -39.11 9.39 -58.10
CA LYS A 322 -39.72 10.15 -56.98
C LYS A 322 -39.80 9.25 -55.72
N ASP A 323 -40.16 9.87 -54.59
CA ASP A 323 -40.91 9.41 -53.39
C ASP A 323 -41.41 7.93 -53.33
N ALA A 324 -41.50 7.25 -52.17
CA ALA A 324 -41.80 7.82 -50.85
C ALA A 324 -41.55 6.90 -49.63
N LYS A 325 -41.28 7.54 -48.48
CA LYS A 325 -41.92 7.34 -47.15
C LYS A 325 -42.03 5.93 -46.50
N ARG A 326 -41.25 5.80 -45.40
CA ARG A 326 -41.72 5.84 -43.99
C ARG A 326 -42.20 4.54 -43.30
N VAL A 327 -42.15 4.61 -41.97
CA VAL A 327 -42.79 3.80 -40.91
C VAL A 327 -41.98 2.61 -40.39
N SER A 328 -41.41 2.84 -39.20
CA SER A 328 -40.89 1.86 -38.25
C SER A 328 -42.00 1.17 -37.45
N ALA A 329 -41.83 -0.12 -37.13
CA ALA A 329 -42.52 -0.76 -36.01
C ALA A 329 -41.67 -1.85 -35.34
N ARG A 330 -41.64 -1.83 -34.00
CA ARG A 330 -41.23 -2.90 -33.05
C ARG A 330 -42.52 -3.70 -32.66
N PRO A 331 -42.55 -4.72 -31.76
CA PRO A 331 -41.50 -5.28 -30.88
C PRO A 331 -41.46 -6.84 -30.70
N GLU A 332 -40.52 -7.31 -29.86
CA GLU A 332 -40.66 -8.37 -28.81
C GLU A 332 -40.62 -9.92 -29.03
N LYS A 333 -40.11 -10.58 -27.97
CA LYS A 333 -40.43 -11.92 -27.37
C LYS A 333 -39.83 -13.27 -27.87
N SER A 334 -38.69 -13.64 -27.25
CA SER A 334 -38.45 -14.82 -26.36
C SER A 334 -38.62 -16.32 -26.78
N GLY A 335 -37.49 -17.08 -26.73
CA GLY A 335 -37.35 -18.49 -26.28
C GLY A 335 -37.75 -19.63 -27.26
N PRO A 336 -37.55 -20.95 -26.92
CA PRO A 336 -36.85 -21.58 -25.77
C PRO A 336 -35.84 -22.73 -26.17
N GLU A 337 -35.36 -23.55 -25.22
CA GLU A 337 -34.44 -24.72 -25.41
C GLU A 337 -35.13 -26.11 -25.42
N ARG A 338 -34.43 -27.21 -25.85
CA ARG A 338 -34.19 -28.46 -25.05
C ARG A 338 -33.54 -29.71 -25.75
N SER A 339 -32.88 -30.55 -24.93
CA SER A 339 -32.69 -32.05 -24.97
C SER A 339 -31.81 -32.76 -26.05
N SER A 340 -31.30 -34.01 -25.87
CA SER A 340 -30.60 -34.73 -24.75
C SER A 340 -30.24 -36.23 -25.09
N MET A 341 -29.33 -36.86 -24.29
CA MET A 341 -29.06 -38.33 -24.11
C MET A 341 -28.09 -39.13 -25.05
N GLY A 342 -27.56 -40.26 -24.54
CA GLY A 342 -26.65 -41.28 -25.18
C GLY A 342 -27.20 -42.74 -25.01
N PRO A 343 -26.40 -43.84 -24.77
CA PRO A 343 -24.94 -43.97 -24.53
C PRO A 343 -24.17 -45.12 -25.33
N PRO A 344 -23.58 -46.21 -24.75
CA PRO A 344 -22.19 -46.73 -24.96
C PRO A 344 -22.13 -48.06 -25.82
N PRO A 345 -21.06 -48.92 -25.93
CA PRO A 345 -19.76 -49.12 -25.20
C PRO A 345 -18.53 -49.25 -26.20
N PRO A 346 -17.45 -50.12 -26.16
CA PRO A 346 -16.97 -51.21 -25.28
C PRO A 346 -15.51 -51.06 -24.69
N ARG A 347 -14.51 -51.88 -25.08
CA ARG A 347 -13.17 -52.08 -24.45
C ARG A 347 -12.13 -52.72 -25.41
N ASP A 348 -10.82 -52.58 -25.12
CA ASP A 348 -9.94 -53.72 -24.70
C ASP A 348 -8.61 -53.26 -24.01
N LYS A 349 -7.73 -54.19 -23.58
CA LYS A 349 -6.39 -53.97 -22.95
C LYS A 349 -5.30 -54.89 -23.53
N GLY A 350 -4.01 -54.50 -23.42
CA GLY A 350 -2.85 -55.33 -23.81
C GLY A 350 -1.51 -54.94 -23.13
N ASP A 351 -0.58 -55.89 -23.05
CA ASP A 351 0.49 -55.98 -22.03
C ASP A 351 1.87 -55.33 -22.30
N SER A 352 2.46 -54.80 -21.21
CA SER A 352 3.76 -55.13 -20.60
C SER A 352 5.05 -55.47 -21.41
N ALA A 353 6.02 -54.54 -21.34
CA ALA A 353 7.46 -54.70 -20.99
C ALA A 353 8.44 -55.66 -21.74
N SER A 354 9.65 -55.15 -22.10
CA SER A 354 10.98 -55.79 -21.77
C SER A 354 12.25 -55.21 -22.46
N LYS A 355 13.39 -55.18 -21.72
CA LYS A 355 14.82 -55.33 -22.18
C LYS A 355 15.42 -54.18 -23.05
N ARG A 356 16.71 -53.81 -23.02
CA ARG A 356 17.99 -54.15 -22.29
C ARG A 356 18.63 -52.81 -21.82
N ARG A 357 19.41 -52.64 -20.74
CA ARG A 357 20.53 -53.37 -20.08
C ARG A 357 21.93 -53.03 -20.64
N GLY A 358 22.77 -52.33 -19.85
CA GLY A 358 24.23 -52.16 -20.03
C GLY A 358 24.72 -50.73 -20.35
N SER A 359 25.90 -50.24 -19.92
CA SER A 359 26.48 -50.11 -18.56
C SER A 359 27.91 -49.52 -18.59
N ILE A 360 28.20 -48.51 -17.73
CA ILE A 360 29.48 -48.28 -16.99
C ILE A 360 30.71 -47.63 -17.69
N ALA A 361 31.36 -46.71 -16.93
CA ALA A 361 32.78 -46.27 -16.89
C ALA A 361 33.38 -45.16 -17.83
N LEU A 362 33.41 -43.92 -17.29
CA LEU A 362 34.61 -43.18 -16.81
C LEU A 362 35.84 -42.83 -17.70
N THR A 363 35.93 -41.55 -18.12
CA THR A 363 37.09 -40.59 -17.97
C THR A 363 38.49 -40.88 -18.59
N PRO A 364 39.50 -39.96 -18.59
CA PRO A 364 39.52 -38.49 -18.37
C PRO A 364 40.31 -37.65 -19.43
N GLN A 365 40.25 -36.30 -19.29
CA GLN A 365 41.27 -35.27 -19.65
C GLN A 365 41.76 -35.07 -21.12
N GLY A 366 41.99 -33.80 -21.51
CA GLY A 366 42.66 -33.40 -22.76
C GLY A 366 42.57 -31.89 -23.06
N VAL A 367 43.66 -31.15 -22.90
CA VAL A 367 43.74 -29.67 -23.04
C VAL A 367 44.07 -29.26 -24.49
N THR A 368 43.48 -28.18 -25.03
CA THR A 368 44.16 -27.04 -25.75
C THR A 368 43.25 -26.26 -26.72
N THR A 369 43.37 -24.92 -26.68
CA THR A 369 43.24 -23.99 -27.83
C THR A 369 44.65 -23.68 -28.33
N PRO A 370 44.92 -23.39 -29.64
CA PRO A 370 44.63 -22.04 -30.18
C PRO A 370 44.38 -21.87 -31.72
N LEU A 371 43.70 -20.76 -32.04
CA LEU A 371 43.87 -19.77 -33.15
C LEU A 371 44.39 -20.12 -34.59
N GLN A 372 43.78 -19.39 -35.54
CA GLN A 372 44.26 -18.85 -36.85
C GLN A 372 44.21 -19.69 -38.15
N SER A 373 43.24 -19.32 -39.02
CA SER A 373 43.43 -18.74 -40.39
C SER A 373 44.14 -19.54 -41.50
N PRO A 374 44.22 -19.04 -42.77
CA PRO A 374 43.34 -18.15 -43.55
C PRO A 374 42.88 -18.78 -44.90
N ASN A 375 42.12 -18.05 -45.73
CA ASN A 375 42.54 -17.78 -47.12
C ASN A 375 41.76 -16.65 -47.81
N LEU A 376 42.36 -16.02 -48.84
CA LEU A 376 41.79 -14.95 -49.69
C LEU A 376 41.78 -15.40 -51.17
N ALA A 377 41.01 -14.72 -52.04
CA ALA A 377 41.42 -14.20 -53.36
C ALA A 377 40.22 -13.41 -54.05
N PRO A 378 40.38 -12.67 -55.19
CA PRO A 378 40.82 -11.26 -55.11
C PRO A 378 40.25 -10.25 -56.17
N LEU A 379 40.33 -8.93 -55.90
CA LEU A 379 40.46 -7.79 -56.87
C LEU A 379 39.27 -7.56 -57.86
N THR A 380 39.01 -6.43 -58.55
CA THR A 380 39.55 -5.05 -58.76
C THR A 380 38.41 -4.17 -59.37
N ARG A 381 38.38 -2.84 -59.62
CA ARG A 381 39.17 -1.59 -59.34
C ARG A 381 38.18 -0.40 -59.63
N VAL A 382 38.17 0.76 -58.94
CA VAL A 382 38.72 2.10 -59.33
C VAL A 382 38.08 3.15 -58.38
N LYS A 383 38.75 4.28 -58.12
CA LYS A 383 38.21 5.45 -57.37
C LYS A 383 37.78 6.59 -58.29
N THR A 384 36.77 7.36 -57.86
CA THR A 384 36.64 8.82 -58.11
C THR A 384 36.04 9.47 -56.85
N GLU A 385 36.24 10.78 -56.67
CA GLU A 385 35.94 11.52 -55.44
C GLU A 385 34.67 12.40 -55.53
N ALA A 386 34.41 13.15 -54.44
CA ALA A 386 33.52 14.30 -54.30
C ALA A 386 32.02 14.10 -53.90
N VAL A 387 31.50 15.16 -53.28
CA VAL A 387 30.12 15.43 -52.84
C VAL A 387 29.57 14.54 -51.71
N GLN A 388 29.81 14.98 -50.46
CA GLN A 388 28.96 14.62 -49.33
C GLN A 388 27.53 15.19 -49.54
N LYS A 389 26.53 14.31 -49.71
CA LYS A 389 25.12 14.68 -49.49
C LYS A 389 24.69 14.23 -48.10
N ILE A 390 24.45 15.20 -47.22
CA ILE A 390 23.87 14.96 -45.89
C ILE A 390 22.41 14.53 -46.08
N THR A 391 22.15 13.22 -46.04
CA THR A 391 20.80 12.65 -46.10
C THR A 391 20.23 12.53 -44.70
N ARG A 392 18.99 13.02 -44.51
CA ARG A 392 18.27 13.02 -43.23
C ARG A 392 18.16 11.61 -42.62
N PRO A 393 18.40 11.44 -41.30
CA PRO A 393 17.78 10.35 -40.55
C PRO A 393 16.31 10.71 -40.29
N ALA A 394 15.42 10.26 -41.18
CA ALA A 394 13.99 10.22 -40.92
C ALA A 394 13.64 8.81 -40.44
N VAL A 395 13.84 8.54 -39.15
CA VAL A 395 13.36 7.29 -38.54
C VAL A 395 11.84 7.38 -38.45
N ALA A 396 11.15 6.49 -39.16
CA ALA A 396 9.72 6.29 -38.99
C ALA A 396 9.51 5.37 -37.77
N ASP A 397 9.40 5.96 -36.59
CA ASP A 397 9.18 5.21 -35.35
C ASP A 397 7.93 4.34 -35.45
N ASN A 398 8.09 3.03 -35.27
CA ASN A 398 6.98 2.08 -35.32
C ASN A 398 6.07 2.30 -34.09
N PRO A 399 4.77 2.59 -34.24
CA PRO A 399 3.89 2.86 -33.09
C PRO A 399 3.92 1.77 -32.01
N LEU A 400 4.11 0.51 -32.41
CA LEU A 400 4.19 -0.64 -31.51
C LEU A 400 5.45 -0.63 -30.62
N SER A 401 6.59 -0.14 -31.10
CA SER A 401 7.79 -0.04 -30.26
C SER A 401 7.67 1.09 -29.25
N LYS A 402 7.10 2.24 -29.66
CA LYS A 402 6.89 3.39 -28.78
C LYS A 402 5.95 3.06 -27.61
N GLU A 403 4.84 2.35 -27.87
CA GLU A 403 3.94 1.94 -26.78
C GLU A 403 4.62 0.98 -25.80
N LYS A 404 5.47 0.06 -26.28
CA LYS A 404 6.26 -0.82 -25.42
C LYS A 404 7.23 -0.03 -24.54
N GLU A 405 7.93 0.97 -25.10
CA GLU A 405 8.83 1.84 -24.33
C GLU A 405 8.08 2.71 -23.30
N THR A 406 6.91 3.23 -23.65
CA THR A 406 6.04 3.96 -22.70
C THR A 406 5.56 3.04 -21.58
N GLN A 407 5.19 1.80 -21.89
CA GLN A 407 4.77 0.83 -20.88
C GLN A 407 5.94 0.38 -19.98
N GLU A 408 7.15 0.19 -20.52
CA GLU A 408 8.36 -0.07 -19.75
C GLU A 408 8.71 1.11 -18.83
N ALA A 409 8.63 2.35 -19.33
CA ALA A 409 8.86 3.56 -18.55
C ALA A 409 7.83 3.76 -17.42
N ALA A 410 6.55 3.45 -17.68
CA ALA A 410 5.51 3.49 -16.65
C ALA A 410 5.77 2.45 -15.54
N ASN A 411 6.19 1.23 -15.88
CA ASN A 411 6.57 0.24 -14.87
C ASN A 411 7.76 0.73 -14.02
N MET A 412 8.81 1.30 -14.65
CA MET A 412 9.94 1.90 -13.92
C MET A 412 9.52 3.06 -13.01
N ILE A 413 8.57 3.91 -13.41
CA ILE A 413 8.03 5.00 -12.59
C ILE A 413 7.21 4.43 -11.41
N SER A 414 6.34 3.45 -11.66
CA SER A 414 5.60 2.71 -10.62
C SER A 414 6.54 2.13 -9.56
N ASP A 415 7.64 1.48 -9.98
CA ASP A 415 8.60 0.90 -9.04
C ASP A 415 9.44 1.95 -8.31
N LEU A 416 9.83 3.06 -8.95
CA LEU A 416 10.48 4.18 -8.25
C LEU A 416 9.60 4.78 -7.15
N LEU A 417 8.32 5.05 -7.47
CA LEU A 417 7.34 5.56 -6.51
C LEU A 417 7.13 4.59 -5.35
N LYS A 418 6.98 3.28 -5.66
CA LYS A 418 6.83 2.22 -4.66
C LYS A 418 8.03 2.15 -3.72
N LEU A 419 9.25 2.09 -4.27
CA LEU A 419 10.46 1.97 -3.45
C LEU A 419 10.72 3.20 -2.60
N GLU A 420 10.49 4.41 -3.10
CA GLU A 420 10.71 5.62 -2.30
C GLU A 420 9.62 5.80 -1.23
N ALA A 421 8.36 5.39 -1.49
CA ALA A 421 7.34 5.28 -0.45
C ALA A 421 7.78 4.32 0.67
N LEU A 422 8.19 3.09 0.34
CA LEU A 422 8.68 2.10 1.31
C LEU A 422 9.95 2.54 2.05
N ARG A 423 10.80 3.41 1.47
CA ARG A 423 11.99 3.97 2.15
C ARG A 423 11.69 5.13 3.11
N ARG A 424 10.60 5.88 2.91
CA ARG A 424 10.39 7.18 3.58
C ARG A 424 9.15 7.25 4.46
N GLN A 425 8.07 6.58 4.06
CA GLN A 425 6.79 6.64 4.76
C GLN A 425 6.76 5.62 5.91
N SER A 426 5.92 5.89 6.93
CA SER A 426 5.63 4.90 7.96
C SER A 426 4.97 3.66 7.33
N PRO A 427 5.02 2.47 7.98
CA PRO A 427 4.39 1.26 7.45
C PRO A 427 2.90 1.43 7.14
N GLU A 428 2.18 2.15 8.01
CA GLU A 428 0.77 2.52 7.78
C GLU A 428 0.61 3.35 6.50
N LYS A 429 1.35 4.47 6.40
CA LYS A 429 1.21 5.42 5.29
C LYS A 429 1.68 4.85 3.95
N ALA A 430 2.69 3.99 3.96
CA ALA A 430 3.15 3.25 2.78
C ALA A 430 2.07 2.25 2.30
N ALA A 431 1.50 1.45 3.21
CA ALA A 431 0.44 0.49 2.86
C ALA A 431 -0.82 1.19 2.31
N GLU A 432 -1.22 2.33 2.88
CA GLU A 432 -2.31 3.16 2.37
C GLU A 432 -2.00 3.73 0.97
N SER A 433 -0.81 4.32 0.80
CA SER A 433 -0.42 5.01 -0.43
C SER A 433 -0.22 4.05 -1.62
N LEU A 434 0.12 2.78 -1.35
CA LEU A 434 0.41 1.77 -2.38
C LEU A 434 -0.76 0.82 -2.66
N ARG A 435 -1.83 0.84 -1.87
CA ARG A 435 -3.02 -0.02 -2.08
C ARG A 435 -3.83 0.47 -3.29
N LEU A 436 -3.93 -0.34 -4.33
CA LEU A 436 -4.83 -0.12 -5.46
C LEU A 436 -6.24 -0.69 -5.14
N GLN A 437 -7.28 -0.10 -5.73
CA GLN A 437 -8.68 -0.46 -5.41
C GLN A 437 -9.07 -1.85 -5.93
N ASP A 438 -8.69 -2.16 -7.17
CA ASP A 438 -9.05 -3.39 -7.88
C ASP A 438 -8.16 -4.61 -7.49
N GLU A 439 -7.15 -4.41 -6.64
CA GLU A 439 -6.21 -5.47 -6.25
C GLU A 439 -6.56 -6.11 -4.90
N PRO A 440 -6.29 -7.43 -4.71
CA PRO A 440 -6.36 -8.04 -3.40
C PRO A 440 -5.35 -7.40 -2.44
N ALA A 441 -5.71 -7.31 -1.16
CA ALA A 441 -4.78 -6.80 -0.14
C ALA A 441 -3.44 -7.57 -0.15
N LYS A 442 -2.35 -6.81 -0.10
CA LYS A 442 -0.96 -7.29 -0.05
C LYS A 442 -0.30 -6.77 1.22
N GLU A 443 0.55 -7.60 1.80
CA GLU A 443 1.43 -7.22 2.90
C GLU A 443 2.71 -6.57 2.34
N PHE A 444 3.13 -5.46 2.96
CA PHE A 444 4.35 -4.73 2.62
C PHE A 444 5.51 -4.98 3.60
N TRP A 445 5.34 -5.87 4.57
CA TRP A 445 6.41 -6.32 5.47
C TRP A 445 6.12 -7.75 5.97
N PHE A 446 7.12 -8.36 6.59
CA PHE A 446 6.94 -9.59 7.37
C PHE A 446 7.73 -9.48 8.68
N ASP A 447 7.06 -9.57 9.83
CA ASP A 447 7.74 -9.76 11.12
C ASP A 447 7.27 -11.09 11.71
N PHE A 448 8.19 -12.00 11.95
CA PHE A 448 7.86 -13.32 12.49
C PHE A 448 7.24 -13.22 13.91
N GLY A 449 7.55 -12.17 14.68
CA GLY A 449 7.05 -11.96 16.03
C GLY A 449 8.04 -12.42 17.12
N PRO A 450 7.58 -13.07 18.21
CA PRO A 450 8.46 -13.51 19.30
C PRO A 450 9.31 -14.74 18.93
N PRO A 451 10.44 -14.99 19.64
CA PRO A 451 11.21 -16.23 19.51
C PRO A 451 10.33 -17.48 19.61
N ASN A 452 10.47 -18.42 18.67
CA ASN A 452 9.65 -19.63 18.62
C ASN A 452 10.39 -20.79 17.95
N THR A 453 9.89 -22.02 18.09
CA THR A 453 10.49 -23.24 17.53
C THR A 453 9.41 -24.14 16.92
N LEU A 454 9.41 -24.28 15.59
CA LEU A 454 8.32 -24.88 14.79
C LEU A 454 8.85 -25.71 13.61
N SER A 455 8.05 -26.62 13.05
CA SER A 455 8.44 -27.34 11.82
C SER A 455 8.18 -26.50 10.57
N GLU A 456 8.79 -26.87 9.44
CA GLU A 456 8.48 -26.25 8.14
C GLU A 456 6.98 -26.32 7.81
N ASN A 457 6.32 -27.43 8.16
CA ASN A 457 4.91 -27.65 7.86
C ASN A 457 4.02 -26.75 8.73
N ASP A 458 4.39 -26.53 10.00
CA ASP A 458 3.72 -25.54 10.85
C ASP A 458 3.89 -24.14 10.27
N PHE A 459 5.10 -23.77 9.83
CA PHE A 459 5.35 -22.46 9.21
C PHE A 459 4.53 -22.27 7.93
N LYS A 460 4.55 -23.25 7.03
CA LYS A 460 3.77 -23.24 5.77
C LYS A 460 2.26 -23.20 6.03
N LYS A 461 1.76 -23.88 7.08
CA LYS A 461 0.37 -23.81 7.56
C LYS A 461 0.00 -22.42 8.07
N HIS A 462 0.81 -21.85 8.96
CA HIS A 462 0.48 -20.61 9.67
C HIS A 462 0.67 -19.33 8.85
N PHE A 463 1.61 -19.30 7.91
CA PHE A 463 1.93 -18.09 7.13
C PHE A 463 1.68 -18.22 5.62
N GLY A 464 1.30 -19.41 5.13
CA GLY A 464 1.13 -19.68 3.70
C GLY A 464 0.19 -18.71 2.98
N HIS A 465 -0.86 -18.24 3.66
CA HIS A 465 -1.89 -17.33 3.17
C HIS A 465 -1.39 -15.91 2.84
N LEU A 466 -0.28 -15.47 3.44
CA LEU A 466 0.23 -14.11 3.28
C LEU A 466 0.59 -13.83 1.81
N LYS A 467 0.06 -12.74 1.26
CA LYS A 467 0.34 -12.27 -0.10
C LYS A 467 1.23 -11.04 -0.02
N PHE A 468 2.48 -11.17 -0.43
CA PHE A 468 3.40 -10.02 -0.50
C PHE A 468 3.27 -9.29 -1.84
N ASP A 469 3.60 -7.99 -1.84
CA ASP A 469 3.95 -7.29 -3.07
C ASP A 469 5.40 -7.65 -3.53
N THR A 470 5.87 -7.07 -4.63
CA THR A 470 7.23 -7.32 -5.14
C THR A 470 8.32 -6.71 -4.26
N ALA A 471 7.98 -5.67 -3.49
CA ALA A 471 8.88 -5.01 -2.57
C ALA A 471 8.32 -4.98 -1.15
N LEU A 472 9.15 -5.38 -0.18
CA LEU A 472 8.86 -5.29 1.25
C LEU A 472 9.65 -4.14 1.90
N GLN A 473 9.00 -3.35 2.75
CA GLN A 473 9.65 -2.34 3.58
C GLN A 473 10.58 -2.99 4.60
N TYR A 474 10.16 -4.07 5.26
CA TYR A 474 11.07 -4.86 6.08
C TYR A 474 10.72 -6.34 6.20
N VAL A 475 11.73 -7.13 6.52
CA VAL A 475 11.63 -8.53 6.95
C VAL A 475 12.36 -8.66 8.29
N GLY A 476 11.66 -9.15 9.31
CA GLY A 476 12.15 -9.27 10.69
C GLY A 476 12.03 -10.69 11.23
N PHE A 477 13.15 -11.27 11.66
CA PHE A 477 13.19 -12.54 12.39
C PHE A 477 13.77 -12.34 13.80
N PRO A 478 13.12 -12.88 14.85
CA PRO A 478 13.72 -13.05 16.16
C PRO A 478 14.65 -14.27 16.14
N GLN A 479 15.08 -14.72 17.32
CA GLN A 479 15.68 -16.04 17.47
C GLN A 479 14.64 -17.16 17.26
N VAL A 480 14.35 -17.47 16.00
CA VAL A 480 13.52 -18.59 15.55
C VAL A 480 14.40 -19.83 15.36
N ARG A 481 13.88 -21.04 15.57
CA ARG A 481 14.58 -22.31 15.25
C ARG A 481 13.65 -23.32 14.55
N LEU A 482 14.13 -24.06 13.55
CA LEU A 482 13.33 -25.12 12.93
C LEU A 482 13.38 -26.45 13.70
N LYS A 483 12.21 -27.03 13.98
CA LYS A 483 12.06 -28.37 14.57
C LYS A 483 12.49 -29.45 13.56
N GLY A 484 13.42 -30.30 13.97
CA GLY A 484 13.80 -31.49 13.20
C GLY A 484 14.93 -31.29 12.19
N SER A 485 15.68 -30.19 12.26
CA SER A 485 16.94 -29.96 11.55
C SER A 485 18.04 -30.94 11.98
N ARG A 486 17.87 -32.22 11.63
CA ARG A 486 18.80 -33.33 11.90
C ARG A 486 20.00 -33.33 10.93
N GLU A 487 20.71 -32.22 10.84
CA GLU A 487 22.15 -32.35 10.59
C GLU A 487 22.76 -32.84 11.92
N GLN A 488 23.24 -34.08 11.95
CA GLN A 488 24.21 -34.45 12.99
C GLN A 488 25.42 -33.56 12.75
N PRO A 489 25.90 -32.79 13.74
CA PRO A 489 27.02 -31.90 13.52
C PRO A 489 28.26 -32.74 13.20
N ASP A 490 28.80 -32.57 11.99
CA ASP A 490 30.24 -32.63 11.87
C ASP A 490 30.79 -31.63 12.88
N VAL A 491 31.57 -32.12 13.84
CA VAL A 491 32.02 -31.38 15.02
C VAL A 491 32.82 -30.12 14.62
N ARG A 492 33.26 -30.03 13.35
CA ARG A 492 33.99 -28.90 12.76
C ARG A 492 33.10 -27.82 12.11
N HIS A 493 31.88 -28.16 11.68
CA HIS A 493 31.03 -27.28 10.85
C HIS A 493 29.70 -26.98 11.55
N GLN A 494 29.76 -26.15 12.61
CA GLN A 494 28.65 -25.95 13.56
C GLN A 494 27.69 -24.79 13.21
N GLY A 495 27.91 -24.07 12.10
CA GLY A 495 27.11 -22.90 11.72
C GLY A 495 25.67 -23.26 11.32
N ARG A 496 24.71 -22.43 11.73
CA ARG A 496 23.29 -22.61 11.40
C ARG A 496 22.99 -22.30 9.94
N LYS A 497 21.96 -22.97 9.43
CA LYS A 497 21.40 -22.81 8.07
C LYS A 497 19.88 -22.65 8.06
N ASP A 498 19.20 -22.77 9.20
CA ASP A 498 17.73 -22.86 9.23
C ASP A 498 17.02 -21.56 8.85
N MET A 499 17.73 -20.43 8.77
CA MET A 499 17.21 -19.19 8.18
C MET A 499 16.98 -19.28 6.65
N VAL A 500 17.74 -20.11 5.91
CA VAL A 500 17.65 -20.23 4.44
C VAL A 500 16.23 -20.58 4.00
N PHE A 501 15.61 -21.52 4.71
CA PHE A 501 14.22 -21.95 4.51
C PHE A 501 13.22 -20.77 4.49
N PHE A 502 13.35 -19.81 5.41
CA PHE A 502 12.41 -18.70 5.49
C PHE A 502 12.61 -17.69 4.35
N PHE A 503 13.86 -17.49 3.90
CA PHE A 503 14.15 -16.64 2.74
C PHE A 503 13.81 -17.31 1.40
N ASP A 504 13.93 -18.63 1.28
CA ASP A 504 13.40 -19.38 0.14
C ASP A 504 11.87 -19.31 0.05
N TRP A 505 11.16 -19.32 1.18
CA TRP A 505 9.71 -19.10 1.21
C TRP A 505 9.33 -17.66 0.79
N LEU A 506 10.18 -16.65 1.04
CA LEU A 506 10.01 -15.30 0.49
C LEU A 506 10.26 -15.29 -1.03
N ARG A 507 11.31 -15.96 -1.53
CA ARG A 507 11.60 -16.12 -2.97
C ARG A 507 10.56 -16.94 -3.73
N ALA A 508 9.84 -17.83 -3.06
CA ALA A 508 8.71 -18.59 -3.62
C ALA A 508 7.41 -17.75 -3.71
N LYS A 509 7.43 -16.53 -3.19
CA LYS A 509 6.41 -15.46 -3.35
C LYS A 509 7.01 -14.37 -4.27
N PRO A 510 6.26 -13.34 -4.73
CA PRO A 510 6.77 -12.42 -5.76
C PRO A 510 7.85 -11.43 -5.27
N VAL A 511 8.46 -11.65 -4.11
CA VAL A 511 9.38 -10.72 -3.46
C VAL A 511 10.73 -10.72 -4.18
N THR A 512 11.08 -9.58 -4.78
CA THR A 512 12.38 -9.33 -5.42
C THR A 512 13.15 -8.18 -4.75
N ARG A 513 12.53 -7.49 -3.79
CA ARG A 513 13.14 -6.38 -3.05
C ARG A 513 12.77 -6.40 -1.57
N ILE A 514 13.76 -6.21 -0.70
CA ILE A 514 13.54 -5.94 0.73
C ILE A 514 14.32 -4.66 1.10
N ILE A 515 13.63 -3.62 1.59
CA ILE A 515 14.30 -2.39 2.00
C ILE A 515 15.13 -2.62 3.27
N LYS A 516 14.57 -3.23 4.34
CA LYS A 516 15.36 -3.66 5.53
C LYS A 516 15.21 -5.14 5.86
N VAL A 517 16.33 -5.83 6.08
CA VAL A 517 16.37 -7.13 6.76
C VAL A 517 16.86 -6.95 8.20
N VAL A 518 16.17 -7.58 9.15
CA VAL A 518 16.61 -7.68 10.56
C VAL A 518 16.55 -9.13 11.02
N VAL A 519 17.65 -9.65 11.56
CA VAL A 519 17.73 -11.02 12.10
C VAL A 519 18.46 -10.99 13.43
N GLU A 520 17.89 -11.61 14.46
CA GLU A 520 18.56 -11.82 15.75
C GLU A 520 19.35 -13.14 15.73
N ASP A 521 20.69 -13.07 15.82
CA ASP A 521 21.59 -14.21 15.57
C ASP A 521 22.83 -14.22 16.51
N MET A 522 22.71 -13.56 17.67
CA MET A 522 23.80 -13.43 18.66
C MET A 522 24.01 -14.70 19.50
N GLU A 523 23.00 -15.56 19.61
CA GLU A 523 23.10 -16.86 20.28
C GLU A 523 23.97 -17.84 19.48
N LYS A 524 24.81 -18.61 20.18
CA LYS A 524 25.66 -19.65 19.56
C LYS A 524 24.93 -21.01 19.47
N PRO A 525 25.18 -21.82 18.42
CA PRO A 525 25.81 -21.40 17.17
C PRO A 525 24.92 -20.42 16.40
N SER A 526 25.54 -19.45 15.75
CA SER A 526 24.90 -18.49 14.84
C SER A 526 24.95 -18.99 13.39
N HIS A 527 24.39 -18.24 12.44
CA HIS A 527 24.40 -18.64 11.02
C HIS A 527 25.79 -18.50 10.39
N SER A 528 26.12 -19.41 9.46
CA SER A 528 27.37 -19.31 8.69
C SER A 528 27.25 -18.25 7.59
N ASP A 529 28.38 -17.74 7.08
CA ASP A 529 28.37 -16.72 6.03
C ASP A 529 27.75 -17.24 4.73
N GLU A 530 27.95 -18.52 4.40
CA GLU A 530 27.29 -19.16 3.25
C GLU A 530 25.77 -19.17 3.40
N ALA A 531 25.26 -19.41 4.61
CA ALA A 531 23.82 -19.35 4.90
C ALA A 531 23.27 -17.92 4.80
N ILE A 532 24.05 -16.90 5.20
CA ILE A 532 23.67 -15.48 5.07
C ILE A 532 23.67 -15.05 3.59
N GLU A 533 24.69 -15.45 2.83
CA GLU A 533 24.77 -15.27 1.39
C GLU A 533 23.56 -15.89 0.69
N GLU A 534 23.24 -17.14 0.99
CA GLU A 534 22.10 -17.86 0.42
C GLU A 534 20.75 -17.25 0.87
N CYS A 535 20.61 -16.80 2.12
CA CYS A 535 19.42 -16.07 2.58
C CYS A 535 19.17 -14.80 1.74
N LEU A 536 20.19 -13.97 1.55
CA LEU A 536 20.00 -12.60 1.03
C LEU A 536 20.17 -12.48 -0.50
N LYS A 537 20.63 -13.56 -1.15
CA LYS A 537 20.77 -13.67 -2.60
C LYS A 537 19.48 -13.31 -3.35
N ASP A 538 19.66 -12.53 -4.43
CA ASP A 538 18.65 -12.10 -5.40
C ASP A 538 17.46 -11.29 -4.85
N LEU A 539 17.49 -10.91 -3.55
CA LEU A 539 16.44 -10.12 -2.88
C LEU A 539 16.76 -8.61 -2.75
N GLY A 540 17.89 -8.16 -3.31
CA GLY A 540 18.21 -6.74 -3.50
C GLY A 540 18.19 -5.87 -2.23
N VAL A 541 18.68 -6.41 -1.11
CA VAL A 541 18.59 -5.77 0.22
C VAL A 541 19.25 -4.39 0.24
N GLU A 542 18.58 -3.37 0.81
CA GLU A 542 19.12 -2.01 0.94
C GLU A 542 19.67 -1.69 2.34
N ILE A 543 19.08 -2.24 3.40
CA ILE A 543 19.47 -2.06 4.80
C ILE A 543 19.61 -3.43 5.48
N LEU A 544 20.75 -3.71 6.11
CA LEU A 544 21.02 -4.98 6.80
C LEU A 544 21.33 -4.78 8.29
N ASP A 545 20.52 -5.43 9.14
CA ASP A 545 20.66 -5.50 10.61
C ASP A 545 20.65 -6.99 11.01
N TRP A 546 21.65 -7.73 10.51
CA TRP A 546 21.88 -9.13 10.88
C TRP A 546 22.78 -9.16 12.11
N ARG A 547 22.24 -9.58 13.24
CA ARG A 547 22.91 -9.44 14.54
C ARG A 547 23.78 -10.65 14.81
N ARG A 548 24.92 -10.69 14.12
CA ARG A 548 25.97 -11.67 14.33
C ARG A 548 27.29 -10.93 14.50
N LEU A 549 28.07 -11.28 15.53
CA LEU A 549 29.37 -10.67 15.78
C LEU A 549 30.31 -10.84 14.59
N ASP A 550 31.06 -9.78 14.29
CA ASP A 550 32.19 -9.76 13.36
C ASP A 550 31.89 -10.36 11.97
N LEU A 551 30.75 -9.98 11.38
CA LEU A 551 30.35 -10.32 10.01
C LEU A 551 31.45 -10.08 8.97
N ASP A 552 31.66 -11.05 8.06
CA ASP A 552 32.73 -10.99 7.07
C ASP A 552 32.47 -9.95 5.97
N ALA A 553 33.55 -9.28 5.54
CA ALA A 553 33.49 -8.26 4.50
C ALA A 553 33.21 -8.83 3.10
N LEU A 554 33.66 -10.06 2.80
CA LEU A 554 33.49 -10.70 1.50
C LEU A 554 32.08 -11.29 1.35
N CYS A 555 31.50 -11.82 2.43
CA CYS A 555 30.08 -12.13 2.57
C CYS A 555 29.22 -10.89 2.26
N LEU A 556 29.45 -9.78 2.99
CA LEU A 556 28.78 -8.49 2.75
C LEU A 556 28.97 -7.99 1.30
N ARG A 557 30.15 -8.20 0.70
CA ARG A 557 30.44 -7.83 -0.70
C ARG A 557 29.62 -8.62 -1.72
N LYS A 558 29.42 -9.93 -1.53
CA LYS A 558 28.64 -10.79 -2.44
C LYS A 558 27.16 -10.40 -2.47
N ILE A 559 26.57 -10.11 -1.31
CA ILE A 559 25.16 -9.67 -1.21
C ILE A 559 25.00 -8.17 -1.54
N GLY A 560 26.09 -7.40 -1.43
CA GLY A 560 26.11 -5.93 -1.33
C GLY A 560 25.71 -5.12 -2.57
N THR A 561 25.23 -5.76 -3.64
CA THR A 561 24.81 -5.12 -4.91
C THR A 561 23.92 -3.89 -4.76
N HIS A 562 23.17 -3.78 -3.65
CA HIS A 562 22.22 -2.71 -3.37
C HIS A 562 22.31 -2.15 -1.93
N LEU A 563 23.24 -2.62 -1.10
CA LEU A 563 23.33 -2.20 0.30
C LEU A 563 23.72 -0.72 0.40
N ARG A 564 22.90 0.05 1.13
CA ARG A 564 23.12 1.46 1.50
C ARG A 564 23.48 1.60 2.97
N GLU A 565 22.90 0.79 3.83
CA GLU A 565 23.06 0.89 5.28
C GLU A 565 23.31 -0.49 5.89
N ILE A 566 24.32 -0.59 6.77
CA ILE A 566 24.65 -1.84 7.49
C ILE A 566 24.81 -1.56 8.98
N HIS A 567 24.26 -2.45 9.81
CA HIS A 567 24.42 -2.46 11.27
C HIS A 567 25.30 -3.64 11.64
N LEU A 568 26.55 -3.36 12.00
CA LEU A 568 27.57 -4.36 12.31
C LEU A 568 27.69 -4.52 13.82
N GLN A 569 27.51 -5.75 14.31
CA GLN A 569 27.82 -6.13 15.69
C GLN A 569 29.32 -6.45 15.79
N TRP A 570 30.02 -5.82 16.71
CA TRP A 570 31.48 -5.82 16.80
C TRP A 570 31.97 -6.28 18.18
N SER A 571 32.95 -7.19 18.18
CA SER A 571 33.57 -7.78 19.38
C SER A 571 34.56 -6.86 20.12
N GLY A 572 34.79 -5.64 19.62
CA GLY A 572 35.92 -4.80 20.04
C GLY A 572 37.26 -5.17 19.37
N SER A 573 37.31 -6.22 18.55
CA SER A 573 38.52 -6.66 17.84
C SER A 573 38.98 -5.64 16.77
N ASN A 574 40.19 -5.10 16.94
CA ASN A 574 40.84 -4.24 15.93
C ASN A 574 41.20 -5.01 14.65
N SER A 575 41.31 -6.34 14.70
CA SER A 575 41.50 -7.17 13.50
C SER A 575 40.28 -7.11 12.57
N THR A 576 39.08 -7.13 13.15
CA THR A 576 37.81 -7.01 12.42
C THR A 576 37.68 -5.62 11.79
N LEU A 577 38.02 -4.55 12.53
CA LEU A 577 38.10 -3.20 11.97
C LEU A 577 39.14 -3.08 10.84
N ARG A 578 40.26 -3.83 10.89
CA ARG A 578 41.25 -3.83 9.80
C ARG A 578 40.66 -4.45 8.54
N ALA A 579 40.08 -5.64 8.63
CA ALA A 579 39.43 -6.33 7.51
C ALA A 579 38.32 -5.49 6.87
N TRP A 580 37.38 -4.94 7.66
CA TRP A 580 36.32 -4.08 7.13
C TRP A 580 36.84 -2.84 6.37
N SER A 581 38.01 -2.30 6.74
CA SER A 581 38.63 -1.15 6.07
C SER A 581 39.59 -1.49 4.92
N GLU A 582 39.77 -2.77 4.58
CA GLU A 582 40.70 -3.14 3.52
C GLU A 582 40.13 -2.86 2.12
N LYS A 583 41.02 -2.79 1.11
CA LYS A 583 40.65 -2.45 -0.28
C LYS A 583 39.64 -3.41 -0.90
N GLU A 584 39.66 -4.68 -0.49
CA GLU A 584 38.74 -5.72 -0.96
C GLU A 584 37.47 -5.90 -0.10
N GLY A 585 37.42 -5.22 1.06
CA GLY A 585 36.34 -5.29 2.03
C GLY A 585 35.20 -4.33 1.70
N LEU A 586 34.75 -3.52 2.69
CA LEU A 586 33.57 -2.67 2.53
C LEU A 586 33.70 -1.61 1.41
N ALA A 587 34.93 -1.24 1.03
CA ALA A 587 35.20 -0.38 -0.13
C ALA A 587 34.67 -0.93 -1.47
N MET A 588 34.52 -2.26 -1.57
CA MET A 588 33.93 -2.94 -2.73
C MET A 588 32.40 -2.91 -2.74
N ILE A 589 31.76 -2.21 -1.80
CA ILE A 589 30.31 -1.99 -1.72
C ILE A 589 30.00 -0.50 -1.95
N PRO A 590 30.22 0.04 -3.17
CA PRO A 590 30.22 1.47 -3.45
C PRO A 590 28.80 2.06 -3.58
N THR A 591 27.83 1.41 -2.95
CA THR A 591 26.45 1.87 -2.70
C THR A 591 26.21 2.22 -1.24
N LEU A 592 27.12 1.87 -0.32
CA LEU A 592 27.00 2.21 1.09
C LEU A 592 27.02 3.73 1.31
N GLU A 593 25.98 4.20 1.98
CA GLU A 593 25.79 5.58 2.43
C GLU A 593 26.09 5.69 3.93
N VAL A 594 25.82 4.64 4.72
CA VAL A 594 25.91 4.64 6.19
C VAL A 594 26.40 3.29 6.75
N ILE A 595 27.24 3.35 7.78
CA ILE A 595 27.67 2.18 8.57
C ILE A 595 27.37 2.46 10.05
N HIS A 596 26.63 1.58 10.71
CA HIS A 596 26.39 1.63 12.15
C HIS A 596 27.23 0.58 12.86
N LEU A 597 28.14 1.01 13.73
CA LEU A 597 28.89 0.11 14.60
C LEU A 597 28.19 -0.02 15.95
N SER A 598 27.88 -1.26 16.33
CA SER A 598 27.39 -1.61 17.68
C SER A 598 28.43 -2.50 18.34
N GLN A 599 28.88 -2.13 19.53
CA GLN A 599 29.84 -2.92 20.31
C GLN A 599 29.12 -3.64 21.43
N ASP A 600 29.25 -4.96 21.47
CA ASP A 600 28.56 -5.83 22.44
C ASP A 600 29.42 -6.05 23.68
N GLU A 601 30.65 -6.54 23.47
CA GLU A 601 31.70 -6.64 24.49
C GLU A 601 32.96 -5.84 24.08
N GLY A 602 33.83 -5.52 25.05
CA GLY A 602 35.02 -4.72 24.80
C GLY A 602 36.08 -4.87 25.89
N LEU A 603 37.24 -5.40 25.51
CA LEU A 603 38.41 -5.53 26.39
C LEU A 603 39.30 -4.27 26.39
N GLU A 604 39.10 -3.38 25.44
CA GLU A 604 39.90 -2.18 25.20
C GLU A 604 39.34 -0.95 25.95
N SER A 605 40.20 0.02 26.28
CA SER A 605 39.73 1.27 26.90
C SER A 605 38.87 2.09 25.93
N ARG A 606 38.01 2.97 26.46
CA ARG A 606 37.15 3.85 25.65
C ARG A 606 37.97 4.67 24.65
N ASP A 607 39.07 5.25 25.09
CA ASP A 607 39.90 6.15 24.27
C ASP A 607 40.62 5.37 23.16
N ARG A 608 41.13 4.17 23.47
CA ARG A 608 41.75 3.27 22.48
C ARG A 608 40.71 2.69 21.51
N THR A 609 39.48 2.49 21.96
CA THR A 609 38.33 2.11 21.11
C THR A 609 37.99 3.23 20.13
N LEU A 610 37.88 4.48 20.60
CA LEU A 610 37.62 5.65 19.74
C LEU A 610 38.75 5.89 18.73
N GLU A 611 40.02 5.77 19.15
CA GLU A 611 41.15 5.90 18.23
C GLU A 611 41.19 4.76 17.19
N ASN A 612 40.90 3.51 17.58
CA ASN A 612 40.78 2.39 16.64
C ASN A 612 39.69 2.64 15.58
N ILE A 613 38.53 3.20 15.97
CA ILE A 613 37.43 3.57 15.04
C ILE A 613 37.87 4.73 14.12
N LYS A 614 38.54 5.75 14.66
CA LYS A 614 39.07 6.89 13.87
C LYS A 614 40.07 6.45 12.81
N ILE A 615 41.00 5.55 13.14
CA ILE A 615 41.95 4.99 12.16
C ILE A 615 41.22 4.06 11.17
N PHE A 616 40.15 3.37 11.59
CA PHE A 616 39.27 2.61 10.67
C PHE A 616 38.59 3.51 9.64
N GLU A 617 37.99 4.63 10.07
CA GLU A 617 37.37 5.62 9.18
C GLU A 617 38.37 6.22 8.17
N GLU A 618 39.63 6.43 8.60
CA GLU A 618 40.68 6.93 7.72
C GLU A 618 41.08 5.88 6.66
N ARG A 619 41.37 4.64 7.06
CA ARG A 619 41.72 3.55 6.12
C ARG A 619 40.59 3.24 5.13
N LEU A 620 39.34 3.24 5.60
CA LEU A 620 38.16 3.04 4.76
C LEU A 620 38.02 4.15 3.71
N ARG A 621 38.26 5.41 4.11
CA ARG A 621 38.25 6.58 3.22
C ARG A 621 39.39 6.56 2.19
N GLN A 622 40.59 6.15 2.60
CA GLN A 622 41.74 5.96 1.70
C GLN A 622 41.54 4.81 0.70
N SER A 623 40.66 3.85 1.03
CA SER A 623 40.35 2.70 0.17
C SER A 623 39.10 2.92 -0.70
N TRP A 624 38.33 3.99 -0.48
CA TRP A 624 37.04 4.21 -1.14
C TRP A 624 37.19 4.59 -2.63
N PRO A 625 36.32 4.11 -3.55
CA PRO A 625 36.44 4.44 -4.97
C PRO A 625 36.34 5.94 -5.29
N GLU A 626 37.23 6.40 -6.18
CA GLU A 626 37.27 7.79 -6.64
C GLU A 626 35.94 8.25 -7.27
N GLY A 627 35.61 9.52 -7.10
CA GLY A 627 34.36 10.11 -7.60
C GLY A 627 33.09 9.73 -6.82
N LYS A 628 33.20 8.92 -5.76
CA LYS A 628 32.08 8.61 -4.85
C LYS A 628 32.34 9.15 -3.44
N HIS A 629 31.27 9.49 -2.73
CA HIS A 629 31.35 9.82 -1.31
C HIS A 629 31.56 8.55 -0.46
N PRO A 630 32.45 8.56 0.54
CA PRO A 630 32.59 7.47 1.50
C PRO A 630 31.38 7.44 2.46
N PRO A 631 31.04 6.26 3.02
CA PRO A 631 29.89 6.10 3.90
C PRO A 631 30.10 6.83 5.23
N LYS A 632 29.01 7.32 5.82
CA LYS A 632 29.04 7.87 7.16
C LYS A 632 29.12 6.74 8.18
N VAL A 633 30.26 6.60 8.86
CA VAL A 633 30.37 5.74 10.04
C VAL A 633 29.69 6.42 11.22
N ASN A 634 28.83 5.68 11.92
CA ASN A 634 28.27 6.04 13.22
C ASN A 634 28.93 5.14 14.28
N PRO A 635 29.72 5.68 15.22
CA PRO A 635 30.39 4.88 16.25
C PRO A 635 29.40 4.31 17.28
N PRO A 636 29.80 3.30 18.07
CA PRO A 636 28.98 2.76 19.14
C PRO A 636 28.57 3.85 20.15
N LYS A 637 27.33 3.78 20.64
CA LYS A 637 26.82 4.71 21.66
C LYS A 637 27.53 4.49 23.00
N THR A 638 28.63 5.20 23.23
CA THR A 638 29.39 5.13 24.49
C THR A 638 28.50 5.59 25.66
N GLY A 639 28.23 4.68 26.60
CA GLY A 639 27.24 4.88 27.67
C GLY A 639 26.05 3.93 27.62
N GLY A 640 26.23 2.72 27.10
CA GLY A 640 25.19 1.70 26.95
C GLY A 640 25.51 0.35 27.59
N GLY A 641 26.49 0.29 28.50
CA GLY A 641 26.83 -0.94 29.21
C GLY A 641 25.63 -1.44 30.02
N ARG A 642 24.95 -2.48 29.52
CA ARG A 642 23.94 -3.21 30.28
C ARG A 642 24.60 -3.65 31.58
N ARG A 643 24.10 -3.16 32.73
CA ARG A 643 24.23 -3.95 33.95
C ARG A 643 23.51 -5.27 33.66
N VAL A 644 24.28 -6.32 33.43
CA VAL A 644 23.82 -7.68 33.70
C VAL A 644 23.66 -7.75 35.21
N THR A 645 22.54 -7.22 35.71
CA THR A 645 21.94 -7.73 36.92
C THR A 645 21.65 -9.19 36.61
N GLN A 646 22.55 -10.07 37.04
CA GLN A 646 22.15 -11.43 37.35
C GLN A 646 21.01 -11.28 38.36
N ILE A 647 19.78 -11.40 37.87
CA ILE A 647 18.67 -11.80 38.71
C ILE A 647 19.06 -13.20 39.14
N GLN A 648 19.67 -13.30 40.32
CA GLN A 648 19.76 -14.57 41.03
C GLN A 648 18.32 -15.00 41.25
N VAL A 649 17.82 -15.88 40.38
CA VAL A 649 16.55 -16.55 40.58
C VAL A 649 16.71 -17.29 41.91
N PRO A 650 15.95 -16.93 42.96
CA PRO A 650 15.95 -17.74 44.16
C PRO A 650 15.41 -19.11 43.76
N ASP A 651 16.12 -20.20 44.08
CA ASP A 651 15.69 -21.58 43.79
C ASP A 651 14.57 -22.02 44.75
N ALA A 652 13.53 -21.18 44.81
CA ALA A 652 12.30 -21.38 45.56
C ALA A 652 11.42 -22.35 44.77
N ARG A 653 11.77 -23.63 44.86
CA ARG A 653 11.00 -24.77 44.32
C ARG A 653 9.52 -24.56 44.62
N PRO A 654 8.64 -24.44 43.60
CA PRO A 654 7.21 -24.43 43.83
C PRO A 654 6.82 -25.76 44.47
N GLN A 655 6.39 -25.73 45.74
CA GLN A 655 5.70 -26.87 46.31
C GLN A 655 4.35 -27.00 45.58
N PRO A 656 4.03 -28.15 44.96
CA PRO A 656 2.75 -28.32 44.30
C PRO A 656 1.64 -28.43 45.36
N LEU A 657 1.09 -27.28 45.73
CA LEU A 657 -0.20 -27.19 46.41
C LEU A 657 -1.28 -27.57 45.40
N GLU A 658 -1.52 -28.87 45.28
CA GLU A 658 -2.63 -29.45 44.51
C GLU A 658 -3.98 -29.04 45.13
N ARG A 659 -4.39 -27.79 44.86
CA ARG A 659 -5.79 -27.39 44.93
C ARG A 659 -6.46 -27.90 43.67
N SER A 660 -7.07 -29.08 43.80
CA SER A 660 -8.09 -29.58 42.88
C SER A 660 -9.33 -28.67 42.98
N ILE A 661 -9.42 -27.71 42.06
CA ILE A 661 -10.59 -26.83 41.93
C ILE A 661 -11.62 -27.55 41.07
N ASP A 662 -12.84 -27.71 41.57
CA ASP A 662 -13.93 -28.41 40.88
C ASP A 662 -14.38 -27.61 39.64
N PRO A 663 -14.34 -28.18 38.42
CA PRO A 663 -14.60 -27.43 37.20
C PRO A 663 -16.02 -26.87 37.15
N HIS A 664 -16.10 -25.54 36.96
CA HIS A 664 -17.36 -24.79 36.97
C HIS A 664 -18.42 -25.40 36.02
N LYS A 665 -19.59 -25.75 36.58
CA LYS A 665 -20.75 -26.35 35.89
C LYS A 665 -21.06 -25.75 34.50
N TRP A 666 -20.92 -24.44 34.36
CA TRP A 666 -21.15 -23.71 33.10
C TRP A 666 -20.16 -24.13 32.00
N MET A 667 -18.86 -24.16 32.33
CA MET A 667 -17.77 -24.52 31.42
C MET A 667 -17.91 -25.96 30.93
N LYS A 668 -18.07 -26.90 31.86
CA LYS A 668 -18.26 -28.33 31.56
C LYS A 668 -19.44 -28.57 30.60
N CYS A 669 -20.57 -27.91 30.82
CA CYS A 669 -21.74 -27.99 29.93
C CYS A 669 -21.41 -27.54 28.50
N MET A 670 -20.77 -26.37 28.35
CA MET A 670 -20.45 -25.84 27.03
C MET A 670 -19.35 -26.62 26.32
N GLU A 671 -18.43 -27.23 27.06
CA GLU A 671 -17.37 -28.08 26.51
C GLU A 671 -17.89 -29.43 26.03
N ASP A 672 -18.76 -30.08 26.81
CA ASP A 672 -19.41 -31.32 26.41
C ASP A 672 -20.31 -31.09 25.18
N PHE A 673 -21.01 -29.95 25.09
CA PHE A 673 -21.72 -29.55 23.88
C PHE A 673 -20.78 -29.23 22.70
N SER A 674 -19.76 -28.39 22.92
CA SER A 674 -18.77 -27.98 21.90
C SER A 674 -18.07 -29.18 21.27
N ARG A 675 -17.70 -30.18 22.08
CA ARG A 675 -17.12 -31.45 21.61
C ARG A 675 -18.02 -32.17 20.61
N ARG A 676 -19.34 -32.16 20.81
CA ARG A 676 -20.34 -32.72 19.88
C ARG A 676 -20.61 -31.82 18.68
N PHE A 677 -20.68 -30.50 18.90
CA PHE A 677 -20.89 -29.52 17.84
C PHE A 677 -19.77 -29.57 16.77
N LYS A 678 -18.50 -29.73 17.17
CA LYS A 678 -17.35 -29.93 16.25
C LYS A 678 -17.50 -31.14 15.30
N GLN A 679 -18.40 -32.08 15.57
CA GLN A 679 -18.60 -33.28 14.75
C GLN A 679 -19.56 -33.05 13.55
N ILE A 680 -20.30 -31.93 13.53
CA ILE A 680 -21.23 -31.60 12.45
C ILE A 680 -20.47 -31.31 11.15
N LYS A 681 -20.76 -32.09 10.10
CA LYS A 681 -20.02 -32.03 8.82
C LYS A 681 -20.03 -30.64 8.17
N ALA A 682 -21.14 -29.93 8.20
CA ALA A 682 -21.33 -28.61 7.58
C ALA A 682 -20.48 -27.47 8.20
N LEU A 683 -19.78 -27.74 9.30
CA LEU A 683 -18.78 -26.84 9.89
C LEU A 683 -17.36 -27.05 9.33
N ARG A 684 -17.18 -28.04 8.43
CA ARG A 684 -15.89 -28.44 7.83
C ARG A 684 -15.87 -28.32 6.30
N ASP A 685 -16.92 -27.80 5.69
CA ASP A 685 -17.00 -27.63 4.24
C ASP A 685 -16.05 -26.51 3.77
N THR A 686 -15.10 -26.84 2.89
CA THR A 686 -14.04 -25.91 2.41
C THR A 686 -14.54 -24.82 1.47
N LYS A 687 -15.77 -24.95 0.97
CA LYS A 687 -16.51 -23.95 0.18
C LYS A 687 -17.96 -23.89 0.69
N PRO A 688 -18.18 -23.30 1.87
CA PRO A 688 -19.48 -23.35 2.52
C PRO A 688 -20.51 -22.49 1.76
N SER A 689 -21.76 -22.97 1.67
CA SER A 689 -22.84 -22.28 0.95
C SER A 689 -23.31 -20.98 1.60
N LEU A 690 -23.04 -20.82 2.90
CA LEU A 690 -23.21 -19.59 3.69
C LEU A 690 -21.89 -19.35 4.45
N LYS A 691 -21.43 -18.10 4.53
CA LYS A 691 -20.22 -17.74 5.31
C LYS A 691 -20.39 -18.19 6.79
N PRO A 692 -19.38 -18.82 7.42
CA PRO A 692 -19.34 -19.00 8.87
C PRO A 692 -19.30 -17.66 9.60
N VAL A 693 -19.69 -17.64 10.89
CA VAL A 693 -19.56 -16.45 11.73
C VAL A 693 -18.10 -15.99 11.88
N GLU A 694 -17.85 -14.70 11.62
CA GLU A 694 -16.58 -14.01 11.84
C GLU A 694 -16.66 -13.10 13.07
N VAL A 695 -15.73 -13.29 13.99
CA VAL A 695 -15.53 -12.47 15.19
C VAL A 695 -14.27 -11.63 15.00
N ALA A 696 -14.43 -10.32 14.97
CA ALA A 696 -13.35 -9.35 15.06
C ALA A 696 -12.89 -9.24 16.53
N LEU A 697 -11.76 -9.87 16.86
CA LEU A 697 -11.16 -9.77 18.18
C LEU A 697 -10.20 -8.58 18.21
N ILE A 698 -10.65 -7.47 18.80
CA ILE A 698 -9.88 -6.23 18.95
C ILE A 698 -9.18 -6.28 20.31
N ASP A 699 -7.90 -6.61 20.35
CA ASP A 699 -7.16 -6.88 21.61
C ASP A 699 -5.63 -6.68 21.42
N ASP A 700 -4.79 -7.19 22.31
CA ASP A 700 -3.32 -7.06 22.24
C ASP A 700 -2.65 -7.95 21.17
N GLY A 701 -3.41 -8.75 20.42
CA GLY A 701 -2.95 -9.75 19.46
C GLY A 701 -3.22 -11.19 19.93
N VAL A 702 -2.87 -12.20 19.14
CA VAL A 702 -3.10 -13.63 19.47
C VAL A 702 -1.90 -14.46 19.07
N ASP A 703 -1.27 -15.18 20.00
CA ASP A 703 -0.35 -16.25 19.63
C ASP A 703 -1.14 -17.44 19.06
N PHE A 704 -1.31 -17.48 17.73
CA PHE A 704 -1.99 -18.59 17.07
C PHE A 704 -1.18 -19.90 17.05
N MET A 705 0.09 -19.87 17.47
CA MET A 705 0.94 -21.06 17.59
C MET A 705 0.74 -21.77 18.94
N HIS A 706 0.00 -21.16 19.87
CA HIS A 706 -0.38 -21.76 21.15
C HIS A 706 -1.06 -23.14 20.95
N PRO A 707 -0.66 -24.20 21.69
CA PRO A 707 -1.11 -25.57 21.43
C PRO A 707 -2.62 -25.77 21.25
N ASP A 708 -3.44 -25.15 22.10
CA ASP A 708 -4.91 -25.28 22.07
C ASP A 708 -5.60 -24.61 20.87
N LEU A 709 -4.92 -23.66 20.21
CA LEU A 709 -5.39 -23.08 18.94
C LEU A 709 -4.90 -23.91 17.75
N ASN A 710 -3.81 -24.67 17.89
CA ASN A 710 -3.18 -25.39 16.79
C ASN A 710 -4.02 -26.60 16.28
N ASP A 711 -4.88 -27.20 17.11
CA ASP A 711 -5.79 -28.29 16.68
C ASP A 711 -6.99 -27.81 15.84
N THR A 712 -7.14 -26.50 15.58
CA THR A 712 -7.99 -26.02 14.46
C THR A 712 -7.28 -26.25 13.12
N ARG A 713 -7.01 -27.51 12.80
CA ARG A 713 -6.04 -27.95 11.76
C ARG A 713 -6.24 -27.32 10.39
N ASP A 714 -7.48 -27.03 10.02
CA ASP A 714 -7.88 -26.50 8.72
C ASP A 714 -8.10 -24.96 8.69
N ARG A 715 -7.76 -24.23 9.77
CA ARG A 715 -8.02 -22.78 9.85
C ARG A 715 -6.78 -21.91 9.86
N THR A 716 -6.84 -20.88 9.01
CA THR A 716 -5.91 -19.74 8.99
C THR A 716 -6.44 -18.65 9.92
N PHE A 717 -5.61 -18.17 10.84
CA PHE A 717 -5.90 -16.96 11.61
C PHE A 717 -5.56 -15.73 10.75
N LEU A 718 -6.60 -15.01 10.33
CA LEU A 718 -6.48 -13.74 9.62
C LEU A 718 -6.42 -12.59 10.63
N GLY A 719 -5.91 -11.43 10.22
CA GLY A 719 -5.82 -10.27 11.10
C GLY A 719 -5.24 -9.02 10.45
N LYS A 720 -5.07 -7.98 11.26
CA LYS A 720 -4.30 -6.75 10.97
C LYS A 720 -3.74 -6.20 12.27
N SER A 721 -2.59 -5.54 12.22
CA SER A 721 -2.05 -4.78 13.36
C SER A 721 -2.21 -3.29 13.13
N PHE A 722 -2.63 -2.60 14.18
CA PHE A 722 -2.63 -1.14 14.33
C PHE A 722 -1.64 -0.69 15.42
N ASP A 723 -0.70 -1.57 15.82
CA ASP A 723 0.42 -1.27 16.72
C ASP A 723 1.54 -0.52 15.96
N TYR A 724 1.19 0.63 15.35
CA TYR A 724 2.11 1.42 14.52
C TYR A 724 3.01 2.32 15.38
N ARG A 725 4.20 1.81 15.73
CA ARG A 725 5.15 2.53 16.59
C ARG A 725 6.26 3.21 15.77
N ASP A 726 6.50 4.51 15.98
CA ASP A 726 7.73 5.19 15.52
C ASP A 726 8.94 4.82 16.43
N GLU A 727 9.18 3.51 16.60
CA GLU A 727 10.31 2.99 17.36
C GLU A 727 11.62 3.18 16.56
N ARG A 728 12.28 4.31 16.78
CA ARG A 728 13.60 4.61 16.19
C ARG A 728 14.67 3.71 16.81
N PRO A 729 15.62 3.16 16.01
CA PRO A 729 16.02 3.64 14.69
C PRO A 729 15.15 3.19 13.52
N THR A 730 14.37 2.10 13.63
CA THR A 730 13.63 1.53 12.49
C THR A 730 12.24 1.07 12.90
N PRO A 731 11.17 1.79 12.52
CA PRO A 731 9.80 1.44 12.84
C PRO A 731 9.47 0.00 12.44
N ARG A 732 8.84 -0.73 13.35
CA ARG A 732 8.22 -2.02 13.07
C ARG A 732 6.74 -1.96 13.43
N VAL A 733 5.98 -2.84 12.80
CA VAL A 733 4.60 -3.14 13.19
C VAL A 733 4.62 -4.52 13.86
N PRO A 734 4.55 -4.61 15.20
CA PRO A 734 4.40 -5.89 15.88
C PRO A 734 3.21 -6.65 15.30
N PRO A 735 3.38 -7.91 14.86
CA PRO A 735 2.39 -8.61 14.04
C PRO A 735 1.13 -8.95 14.85
N TYR A 736 -0.01 -9.10 14.17
CA TYR A 736 -1.26 -9.46 14.84
C TYR A 736 -1.20 -10.82 15.55
N TRP A 737 -0.29 -11.69 15.10
CA TRP A 737 0.00 -12.99 15.69
C TRP A 737 0.97 -12.96 16.89
N SER A 738 1.12 -11.80 17.54
CA SER A 738 1.92 -11.60 18.75
C SER A 738 1.10 -10.87 19.82
N SER A 739 0.88 -11.55 20.94
CA SER A 739 0.12 -11.10 22.13
C SER A 739 1.12 -10.83 23.27
N PRO A 740 1.62 -9.60 23.47
CA PRO A 740 2.74 -9.33 24.38
C PRO A 740 2.38 -9.45 25.86
N SER A 741 1.10 -9.36 26.21
CA SER A 741 0.59 -9.76 27.53
C SER A 741 0.18 -11.23 27.57
N GLY A 742 -0.40 -11.75 26.48
CA GLY A 742 -1.10 -13.03 26.40
C GLY A 742 -2.63 -12.91 26.47
N HIS A 743 -3.17 -11.71 26.74
CA HIS A 743 -4.59 -11.47 26.96
C HIS A 743 -5.47 -11.78 25.75
N GLY A 744 -5.16 -11.26 24.55
CA GLY A 744 -5.93 -11.58 23.35
C GLY A 744 -5.87 -13.07 22.99
N THR A 745 -4.76 -13.75 23.31
CA THR A 745 -4.63 -15.21 23.17
C THR A 745 -5.60 -15.96 24.09
N LEU A 746 -5.76 -15.51 25.33
CA LEU A 746 -6.78 -16.02 26.25
C LEU A 746 -8.20 -15.81 25.68
N MET A 747 -8.51 -14.61 25.17
CA MET A 747 -9.81 -14.31 24.57
C MET A 747 -10.11 -15.21 23.36
N ALA A 748 -9.15 -15.41 22.46
CA ALA A 748 -9.31 -16.30 21.31
C ALA A 748 -9.59 -17.75 21.73
N ARG A 749 -8.87 -18.26 22.75
CA ARG A 749 -9.08 -19.60 23.31
C ARG A 749 -10.47 -19.75 23.94
N LEU A 750 -10.97 -18.75 24.67
CA LEU A 750 -12.31 -18.75 25.24
C LEU A 750 -13.40 -18.77 24.15
N ILE A 751 -13.29 -17.90 23.13
CA ILE A 751 -14.23 -17.85 22.00
C ILE A 751 -14.27 -19.21 21.28
N HIS A 752 -13.12 -19.81 20.97
CA HIS A 752 -13.04 -21.13 20.33
C HIS A 752 -13.39 -22.32 21.23
N LYS A 753 -13.40 -22.16 22.57
CA LYS A 753 -13.94 -23.19 23.48
C LYS A 753 -15.46 -23.32 23.28
N ILE A 754 -16.16 -22.19 23.14
CA ILE A 754 -17.64 -22.11 23.07
C ILE A 754 -18.17 -22.21 21.62
N CYS A 755 -17.66 -21.40 20.69
CA CYS A 755 -17.96 -21.51 19.26
C CYS A 755 -16.72 -22.01 18.50
N PRO A 756 -16.50 -23.33 18.46
CA PRO A 756 -15.31 -23.92 17.83
C PRO A 756 -15.34 -23.88 16.29
N SER A 757 -16.40 -23.33 15.69
CA SER A 757 -16.57 -23.07 14.26
C SER A 757 -16.24 -21.63 13.84
N ALA A 758 -16.19 -20.69 14.78
CA ALA A 758 -15.96 -19.28 14.49
C ALA A 758 -14.64 -19.04 13.75
N VAL A 759 -14.67 -18.10 12.80
CA VAL A 759 -13.49 -17.46 12.23
C VAL A 759 -13.13 -16.29 13.14
N ILE A 760 -11.91 -16.26 13.69
CA ILE A 760 -11.43 -15.11 14.46
C ILE A 760 -10.54 -14.28 13.54
N HIS A 761 -10.92 -13.03 13.31
CA HIS A 761 -10.07 -12.03 12.65
C HIS A 761 -9.42 -11.16 13.73
N VAL A 762 -8.11 -11.29 13.87
CA VAL A 762 -7.35 -10.69 14.98
C VAL A 762 -6.94 -9.27 14.65
N ILE A 763 -7.41 -8.31 15.43
CA ILE A 763 -7.12 -6.88 15.24
C ILE A 763 -6.29 -6.41 16.43
N LYS A 764 -4.98 -6.30 16.22
CA LYS A 764 -4.02 -5.96 17.27
C LYS A 764 -3.96 -4.45 17.48
N LEU A 765 -4.18 -4.03 18.72
CA LEU A 765 -4.11 -2.64 19.18
C LEU A 765 -2.68 -2.21 19.51
N GLN A 766 -2.43 -0.90 19.42
CA GLN A 766 -1.25 -0.25 19.97
C GLN A 766 -1.34 -0.17 21.49
N THR A 767 -0.35 -0.75 22.17
CA THR A 767 -0.27 -0.81 23.63
C THR A 767 0.99 -0.13 24.15
N PHE A 768 0.87 0.61 25.25
CA PHE A 768 1.99 1.30 25.92
C PHE A 768 2.01 0.99 27.42
N ARG A 769 3.15 1.13 28.09
CA ARG A 769 3.26 1.00 29.56
C ARG A 769 3.11 2.37 30.21
N ALA A 770 2.36 2.45 31.31
CA ALA A 770 2.13 3.70 32.03
C ALA A 770 3.08 3.85 33.23
N GLY A 771 4.08 4.73 33.09
CA GLY A 771 5.05 5.04 34.15
C GLY A 771 5.80 3.81 34.66
N ASN A 772 5.96 3.70 35.98
CA ASN A 772 6.63 2.56 36.64
C ASN A 772 5.73 1.31 36.79
N SER A 773 4.62 1.19 36.04
CA SER A 773 3.76 0.01 36.08
C SER A 773 4.00 -0.92 34.89
N ASP A 774 4.08 -2.23 35.15
CA ASP A 774 4.12 -3.26 34.10
C ASP A 774 2.78 -3.42 33.34
N LYS A 775 1.74 -2.68 33.73
CA LYS A 775 0.42 -2.71 33.08
C LYS A 775 0.49 -2.05 31.70
N LEU A 776 0.08 -2.81 30.69
CA LEU A 776 -0.16 -2.31 29.34
C LEU A 776 -1.51 -1.56 29.30
N GLN A 777 -1.52 -0.40 28.68
CA GLN A 777 -2.69 0.42 28.39
C GLN A 777 -2.88 0.54 26.88
N ILE A 778 -4.13 0.66 26.45
CA ILE A 778 -4.54 0.74 25.05
C ILE A 778 -4.57 2.20 24.58
N ARG A 779 -4.06 2.45 23.37
CA ARG A 779 -4.21 3.73 22.69
C ARG A 779 -5.58 3.86 22.01
N ALA A 780 -6.33 4.90 22.38
CA ALA A 780 -7.69 5.13 21.89
C ALA A 780 -7.74 5.38 20.37
N ASP A 781 -6.77 6.09 19.79
CA ASP A 781 -6.63 6.32 18.35
C ASP A 781 -6.37 5.04 17.56
N SER A 782 -5.62 4.08 18.12
CA SER A 782 -5.47 2.74 17.54
C SER A 782 -6.79 1.95 17.61
N ALA A 783 -7.58 2.13 18.68
CA ALA A 783 -8.90 1.50 18.83
C ALA A 783 -9.95 2.05 17.85
N VAL A 784 -10.00 3.36 17.59
CA VAL A 784 -10.90 3.93 16.57
C VAL A 784 -10.63 3.30 15.20
N LYS A 785 -9.35 3.28 14.77
CA LYS A 785 -8.92 2.65 13.51
C LYS A 785 -9.25 1.15 13.46
N ALA A 786 -9.13 0.44 14.59
CA ALA A 786 -9.48 -0.97 14.69
C ALA A 786 -10.99 -1.23 14.54
N ILE A 787 -11.84 -0.37 15.12
CA ILE A 787 -13.31 -0.49 15.05
C ILE A 787 -13.82 -0.18 13.64
N ASP A 788 -13.39 0.93 13.02
CA ASP A 788 -13.79 1.24 11.63
C ASP A 788 -13.32 0.15 10.64
N TYR A 789 -12.12 -0.41 10.83
CA TYR A 789 -11.63 -1.53 10.01
C TYR A 789 -12.43 -2.83 10.23
N ALA A 790 -12.88 -3.13 11.46
CA ALA A 790 -13.79 -4.24 11.72
C ALA A 790 -15.16 -4.03 11.04
N ALA A 791 -15.64 -2.78 11.00
CA ALA A 791 -16.86 -2.39 10.30
C ALA A 791 -16.73 -2.58 8.78
N GLU A 792 -15.70 -2.00 8.16
CA GLU A 792 -15.41 -2.12 6.71
C GLU A 792 -15.28 -3.58 6.25
N ARG A 793 -14.79 -4.48 7.10
CA ARG A 793 -14.73 -5.92 6.81
C ARG A 793 -16.10 -6.62 6.75
N GLY A 794 -17.09 -6.12 7.49
CA GLY A 794 -18.37 -6.81 7.69
C GLY A 794 -18.26 -8.06 8.58
N SER A 795 -17.44 -8.01 9.64
CA SER A 795 -17.42 -9.04 10.69
C SER A 795 -18.74 -8.98 11.49
N GLN A 796 -19.37 -10.12 11.84
CA GLN A 796 -20.70 -10.10 12.48
C GLN A 796 -20.66 -9.72 13.97
N ILE A 797 -19.53 -9.97 14.63
CA ILE A 797 -19.32 -9.66 16.05
C ILE A 797 -17.99 -8.94 16.23
N ILE A 798 -17.96 -7.87 17.04
CA ILE A 798 -16.75 -7.27 17.59
C ILE A 798 -16.62 -7.66 19.07
N CYS A 799 -15.44 -8.13 19.46
CA CYS A 799 -15.08 -8.43 20.85
C CYS A 799 -14.01 -7.45 21.33
N MET A 800 -14.35 -6.66 22.36
CA MET A 800 -13.43 -5.75 23.07
C MET A 800 -13.44 -6.09 24.57
N SER A 801 -12.57 -7.03 24.96
CA SER A 801 -12.47 -7.51 26.34
C SER A 801 -11.58 -6.63 27.23
N TRP A 802 -11.68 -5.31 27.05
CA TRP A 802 -10.85 -4.32 27.73
C TRP A 802 -11.62 -3.02 27.95
N THR A 803 -11.14 -2.21 28.90
CA THR A 803 -11.72 -0.91 29.21
C THR A 803 -10.65 0.19 29.22
N ILE A 804 -11.00 1.36 28.70
CA ILE A 804 -10.19 2.58 28.77
C ILE A 804 -11.00 3.72 29.42
N LYS A 805 -10.29 4.74 29.92
CA LYS A 805 -10.95 6.00 30.29
C LYS A 805 -11.60 6.63 29.04
N PRO A 806 -12.70 7.39 29.19
CA PRO A 806 -13.27 8.16 28.09
C PRO A 806 -12.19 8.98 27.36
N PRO A 807 -12.11 8.93 26.01
CA PRO A 807 -11.28 9.84 25.26
C PRO A 807 -11.70 11.30 25.47
N GLU A 808 -10.76 12.21 25.26
CA GLU A 808 -10.95 13.66 25.36
C GLU A 808 -10.90 14.32 23.97
N GLY A 809 -11.48 15.52 23.84
CA GLY A 809 -11.48 16.27 22.59
C GLY A 809 -12.16 15.56 21.41
N GLU A 810 -11.65 15.83 20.21
CA GLU A 810 -12.20 15.34 18.93
C GLU A 810 -12.20 13.80 18.85
N LEU A 811 -11.17 13.14 19.40
CA LEU A 811 -11.02 11.68 19.43
C LEU A 811 -12.20 10.97 20.13
N LYS A 812 -12.91 11.66 21.06
CA LYS A 812 -14.16 11.15 21.63
C LYS A 812 -15.29 11.09 20.61
N GLY A 813 -15.38 12.12 19.76
CA GLY A 813 -16.31 12.17 18.63
C GLY A 813 -15.98 11.10 17.59
N GLU A 814 -14.70 10.90 17.28
CA GLU A 814 -14.26 9.85 16.35
C GLU A 814 -14.56 8.44 16.88
N PHE A 815 -14.32 8.16 18.16
CA PHE A 815 -14.65 6.87 18.78
C PHE A 815 -16.16 6.60 18.75
N ASN A 816 -16.97 7.60 19.09
CA ASN A 816 -18.42 7.50 19.02
C ASN A 816 -18.91 7.31 17.58
N ARG A 817 -18.32 8.01 16.60
CA ARG A 817 -18.59 7.79 15.18
C ARG A 817 -18.25 6.36 14.75
N ALA A 818 -17.11 5.81 15.15
CA ALA A 818 -16.70 4.45 14.78
C ALA A 818 -17.64 3.38 15.37
N ILE A 819 -18.04 3.51 16.64
CA ILE A 819 -19.02 2.61 17.28
C ILE A 819 -20.39 2.69 16.59
N LEU A 820 -20.91 3.90 16.34
CA LEU A 820 -22.20 4.08 15.65
C LEU A 820 -22.14 3.61 14.19
N ASN A 821 -21.03 3.84 13.49
CA ASN A 821 -20.79 3.33 12.13
C ASN A 821 -20.85 1.79 12.10
N ALA A 822 -20.19 1.11 13.03
CA ALA A 822 -20.23 -0.35 13.14
C ALA A 822 -21.64 -0.89 13.44
N ILE A 823 -22.42 -0.21 14.29
CA ILE A 823 -23.77 -0.63 14.67
C ILE A 823 -24.80 -0.27 13.60
N ASP A 824 -24.99 1.02 13.31
CA ASP A 824 -26.14 1.51 12.54
C ASP A 824 -25.99 1.25 11.02
N LYS A 825 -24.78 1.36 10.48
CA LYS A 825 -24.50 1.16 9.04
C LYS A 825 -24.08 -0.28 8.71
N HIS A 826 -23.31 -0.92 9.59
CA HIS A 826 -22.74 -2.26 9.35
C HIS A 826 -23.45 -3.40 10.11
N ARG A 827 -24.41 -3.10 11.00
CA ARG A 827 -25.22 -4.06 11.79
C ARG A 827 -24.40 -5.06 12.62
N ILE A 828 -23.30 -4.59 13.21
CA ILE A 828 -22.37 -5.44 13.97
C ILE A 828 -22.75 -5.49 15.45
N LEU A 829 -22.76 -6.70 16.01
CA LEU A 829 -22.93 -6.91 17.45
C LEU A 829 -21.61 -6.62 18.19
N ILE A 830 -21.61 -5.65 19.10
CA ILE A 830 -20.41 -5.26 19.84
C ILE A 830 -20.49 -5.76 21.29
N PHE A 831 -19.53 -6.59 21.71
CA PHE A 831 -19.42 -7.16 23.05
C PHE A 831 -18.24 -6.56 23.82
N CYS A 832 -18.56 -5.91 24.94
CA CYS A 832 -17.66 -5.08 25.73
C CYS A 832 -17.56 -5.57 27.18
N ALA A 833 -16.35 -5.74 27.71
CA ALA A 833 -16.16 -5.99 29.13
C ALA A 833 -16.58 -4.77 29.98
N ALA A 834 -17.16 -5.02 31.16
CA ALA A 834 -17.29 -4.03 32.22
C ALA A 834 -15.94 -3.75 32.91
N SER A 835 -15.80 -2.62 33.61
CA SER A 835 -14.61 -2.32 34.39
C SER A 835 -14.55 -3.13 35.69
N ASP A 836 -13.43 -3.83 35.94
CA ASP A 836 -13.15 -4.51 37.20
C ASP A 836 -12.44 -3.60 38.25
N GLN A 837 -12.70 -2.29 38.21
CA GLN A 837 -12.06 -1.30 39.11
C GLN A 837 -12.94 -0.87 40.31
N GLY A 838 -14.03 -1.62 40.59
CA GLY A 838 -14.93 -1.41 41.72
C GLY A 838 -16.19 -0.60 41.39
N GLN A 839 -17.13 -0.60 42.34
CA GLN A 839 -18.55 -0.22 42.23
C GLN A 839 -18.82 1.30 42.03
N SER A 840 -17.92 2.02 41.39
CA SER A 840 -18.13 3.40 40.95
C SER A 840 -19.01 3.46 39.69
N ALA A 841 -19.50 4.67 39.36
CA ALA A 841 -20.23 4.93 38.12
C ALA A 841 -19.30 4.73 36.91
N ASP A 842 -19.33 3.53 36.34
CA ASP A 842 -18.39 3.12 35.30
C ASP A 842 -18.75 3.72 33.94
N LEU A 843 -18.09 4.83 33.61
CA LEU A 843 -18.16 5.52 32.32
C LEU A 843 -17.12 5.01 31.30
N SER A 844 -16.43 3.89 31.56
CA SER A 844 -15.35 3.41 30.69
C SER A 844 -15.78 3.09 29.26
N TYR A 845 -14.88 3.36 28.32
CA TYR A 845 -15.04 3.03 26.90
C TYR A 845 -14.47 1.62 26.67
N PRO A 846 -15.02 0.82 25.74
CA PRO A 846 -15.97 1.20 24.69
C PRO A 846 -17.44 1.39 25.11
N HIS A 847 -17.93 0.78 26.20
CA HIS A 847 -19.38 0.84 26.52
C HIS A 847 -19.92 2.27 26.72
N GLY A 848 -19.17 3.16 27.37
CA GLY A 848 -19.51 4.57 27.56
C GLY A 848 -19.61 5.41 26.28
N SER A 849 -19.41 4.79 25.11
CA SER A 849 -19.66 5.36 23.78
C SER A 849 -21.12 5.17 23.33
N SER A 850 -21.73 4.00 23.59
CA SER A 850 -23.10 3.68 23.19
C SER A 850 -23.68 2.50 23.98
N ASN A 851 -24.88 2.69 24.53
CA ASN A 851 -25.67 1.64 25.19
C ASN A 851 -26.20 0.56 24.21
N GLN A 852 -26.00 0.73 22.90
CA GLN A 852 -26.26 -0.33 21.92
C GLN A 852 -25.21 -1.45 21.97
N CYS A 853 -24.03 -1.24 22.57
CA CYS A 853 -23.10 -2.33 22.89
C CYS A 853 -23.71 -3.29 23.92
N PHE A 854 -23.31 -4.56 23.94
CA PHE A 854 -23.54 -5.46 25.07
C PHE A 854 -22.44 -5.28 26.12
N ARG A 855 -22.82 -4.97 27.37
CA ARG A 855 -21.89 -4.89 28.49
C ARG A 855 -21.92 -6.17 29.31
N ILE A 856 -20.76 -6.82 29.42
CA ILE A 856 -20.61 -8.11 30.09
C ILE A 856 -19.81 -7.97 31.38
N GLY A 857 -20.36 -8.44 32.50
CA GLY A 857 -19.70 -8.45 33.82
C GLY A 857 -19.29 -9.85 34.28
N ALA A 858 -18.32 -9.91 35.19
CA ALA A 858 -17.85 -11.15 35.80
C ALA A 858 -18.81 -11.73 36.85
N ALA A 859 -18.98 -13.06 36.83
CA ALA A 859 -19.60 -13.84 37.89
C ALA A 859 -18.63 -14.85 38.52
N LYS A 860 -18.89 -15.18 39.78
CA LYS A 860 -18.25 -16.28 40.55
C LYS A 860 -18.87 -17.63 40.17
N ALA A 861 -18.25 -18.73 40.62
CA ALA A 861 -18.76 -20.10 40.44
C ALA A 861 -20.21 -20.32 40.90
N THR A 862 -20.71 -19.49 41.84
CA THR A 862 -22.08 -19.51 42.37
C THR A 862 -23.11 -18.74 41.52
N GLY A 863 -22.71 -18.12 40.40
CA GLY A 863 -23.56 -17.24 39.58
C GLY A 863 -23.62 -15.78 40.07
N ASN A 864 -23.24 -15.52 41.33
CA ASN A 864 -23.18 -14.17 41.89
C ASN A 864 -22.17 -13.29 41.14
N ILE A 865 -22.54 -12.02 40.89
CA ILE A 865 -21.63 -11.00 40.34
C ILE A 865 -20.38 -10.83 41.23
N LEU A 866 -19.23 -10.59 40.61
CA LEU A 866 -17.98 -10.33 41.30
C LEU A 866 -17.95 -8.87 41.82
N GLU A 867 -17.55 -8.67 43.08
CA GLU A 867 -17.63 -7.37 43.77
C GLU A 867 -16.76 -6.26 43.16
N THR A 868 -15.79 -6.61 42.32
CA THR A 868 -14.90 -5.69 41.59
C THR A 868 -15.54 -5.09 40.35
N VAL A 869 -16.64 -5.65 39.85
CA VAL A 869 -17.31 -5.14 38.64
C VAL A 869 -17.95 -3.78 38.95
N GLY A 870 -17.86 -2.84 38.00
CA GLY A 870 -18.50 -1.53 38.05
C GLY A 870 -20.04 -1.59 38.10
N ASP A 871 -20.67 -0.41 38.14
CA ASP A 871 -22.13 -0.25 38.34
C ASP A 871 -23.00 -1.35 37.69
N SER A 872 -23.61 -2.16 38.55
CA SER A 872 -24.36 -3.36 38.19
C SER A 872 -25.68 -3.09 37.49
N HIS A 873 -26.19 -1.85 37.52
CA HIS A 873 -27.40 -1.47 36.79
C HIS A 873 -27.15 -1.52 35.28
N ASN A 874 -26.04 -0.93 34.83
CA ASN A 874 -25.68 -0.75 33.42
C ASN A 874 -25.00 -1.98 32.77
N ILE A 875 -25.16 -3.18 33.32
CA ILE A 875 -24.67 -4.45 32.75
C ILE A 875 -25.83 -5.18 32.05
N ASP A 876 -25.67 -5.67 30.83
CA ASP A 876 -26.69 -6.51 30.18
C ASP A 876 -26.70 -7.92 30.78
N PHE A 877 -25.55 -8.60 30.77
CA PHE A 877 -25.40 -9.99 31.20
C PHE A 877 -24.14 -10.20 32.04
N ILE A 878 -24.15 -11.24 32.89
CA ILE A 878 -22.96 -11.71 33.61
C ILE A 878 -22.68 -13.18 33.30
N LEU A 879 -21.39 -13.51 33.15
CA LEU A 879 -20.91 -14.84 32.80
C LEU A 879 -19.71 -15.21 33.69
N PRO A 880 -19.31 -16.50 33.76
CA PRO A 880 -18.14 -16.92 34.52
C PRO A 880 -16.89 -16.08 34.21
N GLY A 881 -16.32 -15.43 35.22
CA GLY A 881 -15.12 -14.60 35.08
C GLY A 881 -14.06 -14.84 36.18
N HIS A 882 -14.46 -15.45 37.30
CA HIS A 882 -13.57 -15.74 38.43
C HIS A 882 -13.24 -17.24 38.49
N GLU A 883 -11.95 -17.59 38.68
CA GLU A 883 -11.43 -18.96 38.76
C GLU A 883 -11.89 -19.91 37.62
N VAL A 884 -12.00 -19.39 36.39
CA VAL A 884 -12.52 -20.14 35.23
C VAL A 884 -11.53 -21.22 34.78
N VAL A 885 -11.75 -22.46 35.22
CA VAL A 885 -10.92 -23.63 34.89
C VAL A 885 -10.91 -23.91 33.38
N VAL A 886 -9.70 -24.10 32.84
CA VAL A 886 -9.43 -24.63 31.50
C VAL A 886 -8.24 -25.58 31.61
N ASP A 887 -8.38 -26.80 31.06
CA ASP A 887 -7.64 -28.03 31.44
C ASP A 887 -6.13 -28.10 31.10
N THR A 888 -5.40 -26.97 31.10
CA THR A 888 -3.95 -26.94 30.92
C THR A 888 -3.26 -26.36 32.15
N ASN A 889 -2.29 -27.08 32.73
CA ASN A 889 -1.53 -26.59 33.90
C ASN A 889 -0.80 -25.27 33.58
N GLU A 890 -0.39 -25.06 32.34
CA GLU A 890 0.21 -23.81 31.88
C GLU A 890 -0.76 -22.61 31.94
N MET A 891 -2.08 -22.84 31.83
CA MET A 891 -3.08 -21.77 32.00
C MET A 891 -3.24 -21.31 33.43
N LYS A 892 -3.05 -22.17 34.44
CA LYS A 892 -3.05 -21.71 35.85
C LYS A 892 -1.99 -20.63 36.03
N THR A 893 -0.76 -20.91 35.61
CA THR A 893 0.38 -19.98 35.69
C THR A 893 0.28 -18.78 34.72
N GLN A 894 -0.67 -18.77 33.79
CA GLN A 894 -1.05 -17.58 33.00
C GLN A 894 -2.14 -16.77 33.72
N LEU A 895 -3.24 -17.39 34.19
CA LEU A 895 -4.31 -16.72 34.94
C LEU A 895 -3.76 -16.10 36.24
N GLU A 896 -2.92 -16.81 36.98
CA GLU A 896 -2.20 -16.32 38.18
C GLU A 896 -1.33 -15.06 37.91
N LYS A 897 -0.97 -14.79 36.63
CA LYS A 897 -0.29 -13.54 36.21
C LYS A 897 -1.24 -12.44 35.77
N PHE A 898 -2.49 -12.76 35.41
CA PHE A 898 -3.53 -11.81 35.01
C PHE A 898 -4.54 -11.48 36.14
N GLU A 899 -4.53 -12.27 37.22
CA GLU A 899 -5.54 -12.31 38.30
C GLU A 899 -5.89 -10.97 38.95
N ALA A 900 -5.05 -9.96 38.79
CA ALA A 900 -5.34 -8.61 39.25
C ALA A 900 -6.54 -7.93 38.56
N HIS A 901 -6.84 -8.24 37.27
CA HIS A 901 -7.80 -7.43 36.47
C HIS A 901 -8.56 -8.16 35.33
N SER A 902 -8.66 -9.49 35.32
CA SER A 902 -9.12 -10.24 34.13
C SER A 902 -10.57 -10.77 34.18
N GLY A 903 -11.39 -10.40 35.17
CA GLY A 903 -12.68 -11.04 35.42
C GLY A 903 -13.71 -10.82 34.32
N SER A 904 -14.07 -9.55 34.07
CA SER A 904 -15.10 -9.18 33.09
C SER A 904 -14.62 -9.40 31.65
N SER A 905 -13.30 -9.37 31.42
CA SER A 905 -12.67 -9.76 30.16
C SER A 905 -12.93 -11.23 29.81
N VAL A 906 -12.70 -12.15 30.75
CA VAL A 906 -12.98 -13.59 30.57
C VAL A 906 -14.47 -13.83 30.32
N ALA A 907 -15.34 -13.18 31.09
CA ALA A 907 -16.79 -13.24 30.89
C ALA A 907 -17.22 -12.73 29.51
N ASN A 908 -16.62 -11.65 29.01
CA ASN A 908 -16.88 -11.09 27.68
C ASN A 908 -16.41 -12.02 26.53
N GLY A 909 -15.26 -12.69 26.71
CA GLY A 909 -14.79 -13.71 25.76
C GLY A 909 -15.73 -14.91 25.65
N LEU A 910 -16.28 -15.36 26.79
CA LEU A 910 -17.31 -16.41 26.82
C LEU A 910 -18.64 -15.95 26.21
N ALA A 911 -19.07 -14.71 26.46
CA ALA A 911 -20.31 -14.15 25.90
C ALA A 911 -20.23 -14.00 24.38
N THR A 912 -19.10 -13.49 23.88
CA THR A 912 -18.76 -13.43 22.46
C THR A 912 -18.81 -14.82 21.82
N GLY A 913 -18.20 -15.82 22.48
CA GLY A 913 -18.25 -17.21 22.03
C GLY A 913 -19.68 -17.78 22.00
N LEU A 914 -20.52 -17.44 22.97
CA LEU A 914 -21.93 -17.87 23.01
C LEU A 914 -22.77 -17.21 21.92
N ALA A 915 -22.61 -15.89 21.69
CA ALA A 915 -23.28 -15.18 20.62
C ALA A 915 -22.86 -15.68 19.23
N ALA A 916 -21.57 -15.97 19.03
CA ALA A 916 -21.08 -16.60 17.81
C ALA A 916 -21.72 -17.98 17.59
N LEU A 917 -21.89 -18.78 18.65
CA LEU A 917 -22.57 -20.07 18.58
C LEU A 917 -24.07 -19.93 18.25
N VAL A 918 -24.75 -18.89 18.74
CA VAL A 918 -26.16 -18.57 18.40
C VAL A 918 -26.30 -18.26 16.91
N ILE A 919 -25.45 -17.40 16.34
CA ILE A 919 -25.44 -17.10 14.89
C ILE A 919 -25.14 -18.36 14.07
N GLU A 920 -24.16 -19.17 14.50
CA GLU A 920 -23.79 -20.38 13.77
C GLU A 920 -24.89 -21.46 13.82
N CYS A 921 -25.67 -21.53 14.91
CA CYS A 921 -26.88 -22.36 14.96
C CYS A 921 -27.91 -21.91 13.91
N VAL A 922 -28.16 -20.61 13.77
CA VAL A 922 -29.06 -20.07 12.71
C VAL A 922 -28.54 -20.36 11.31
N ARG A 923 -27.23 -20.18 11.07
CA ARG A 923 -26.58 -20.54 9.80
C ARG A 923 -26.75 -22.03 9.46
N LEU A 924 -26.56 -22.93 10.44
CA LEU A 924 -26.80 -24.37 10.25
C LEU A 924 -28.30 -24.69 10.04
N GLY A 925 -29.22 -23.93 10.66
CA GLY A 925 -30.66 -24.03 10.42
C GLY A 925 -31.08 -23.62 9.00
N ALA A 926 -30.44 -22.59 8.43
CA ALA A 926 -30.62 -22.22 7.03
C ALA A 926 -30.06 -23.27 6.07
N ILE A 927 -28.91 -23.87 6.39
CA ILE A 927 -28.34 -25.01 5.62
C ILE A 927 -29.28 -26.23 5.70
N TYR A 928 -29.81 -26.57 6.88
CA TYR A 928 -30.81 -27.62 7.06
C TYR A 928 -32.04 -27.38 6.16
N THR A 929 -32.59 -26.17 6.20
CA THR A 929 -33.77 -25.78 5.41
C THR A 929 -33.51 -25.90 3.90
N ARG A 930 -32.30 -25.55 3.43
CA ARG A 930 -31.89 -25.69 2.03
C ARG A 930 -31.75 -27.16 1.61
N GLU A 931 -31.15 -28.01 2.45
CA GLU A 931 -31.02 -29.45 2.17
C GLU A 931 -32.36 -30.20 2.25
N LEU A 932 -33.23 -29.87 3.21
CA LEU A 932 -34.58 -30.44 3.29
C LEU A 932 -35.42 -30.10 2.04
N LYS A 933 -35.40 -28.83 1.60
CA LYS A 933 -36.04 -28.40 0.33
C LYS A 933 -35.47 -29.11 -0.90
N ARG A 934 -34.21 -29.56 -0.86
CA ARG A 934 -33.53 -30.30 -1.94
C ARG A 934 -33.88 -31.79 -1.95
N LEU A 935 -34.08 -32.39 -0.79
CA LEU A 935 -34.32 -33.84 -0.62
C LEU A 935 -35.81 -34.20 -0.64
N GLU A 936 -36.65 -33.44 0.06
CA GLU A 936 -38.07 -33.75 0.24
C GLU A 936 -38.97 -32.52 -0.04
N PRO A 937 -39.12 -32.09 -1.31
CA PRO A 937 -39.86 -30.88 -1.65
C PRO A 937 -41.33 -30.83 -1.20
N LYS A 938 -41.94 -32.00 -0.91
CA LYS A 938 -43.30 -32.10 -0.37
C LYS A 938 -43.36 -31.87 1.13
N VAL A 939 -42.45 -32.49 1.90
CA VAL A 939 -42.38 -32.33 3.37
C VAL A 939 -41.93 -30.91 3.75
N ALA A 940 -41.08 -30.30 2.92
CA ALA A 940 -40.68 -28.91 3.07
C ALA A 940 -41.83 -27.89 2.90
N PHE A 941 -43.00 -28.30 2.41
CA PHE A 941 -44.19 -27.44 2.31
C PHE A 941 -44.92 -27.29 3.66
N ASP A 942 -45.00 -28.37 4.45
CA ASP A 942 -45.62 -28.34 5.78
C ASP A 942 -44.72 -27.64 6.82
N TYR A 943 -43.40 -27.59 6.59
CA TYR A 943 -42.41 -26.96 7.47
C TYR A 943 -42.34 -25.41 7.35
N TYR A 944 -43.28 -24.76 6.64
CA TYR A 944 -43.18 -23.33 6.30
C TYR A 944 -43.13 -22.39 7.52
N HIS A 945 -43.80 -22.72 8.63
CA HIS A 945 -43.85 -21.87 9.83
C HIS A 945 -42.59 -21.92 10.73
N SER A 946 -41.66 -22.83 10.46
CA SER A 946 -40.39 -22.99 11.21
C SER A 946 -39.16 -23.04 10.31
N SER A 947 -39.31 -22.76 9.01
CA SER A 947 -38.20 -22.69 8.07
C SER A 947 -37.28 -21.50 8.35
N ILE A 948 -35.97 -21.73 8.24
CA ILE A 948 -34.92 -20.74 8.52
C ILE A 948 -34.23 -20.35 7.21
N ASP A 949 -33.98 -19.06 6.99
CA ASP A 949 -33.45 -18.51 5.76
C ASP A 949 -32.28 -17.51 5.96
N GLU A 950 -31.93 -16.77 4.90
CA GLU A 950 -30.81 -15.82 4.89
C GLU A 950 -31.20 -14.44 5.44
N GLU A 951 -32.50 -14.15 5.64
CA GLU A 951 -32.96 -12.94 6.35
C GLU A 951 -32.94 -13.19 7.87
N ASP A 952 -33.33 -14.38 8.34
CA ASP A 952 -33.14 -14.79 9.74
C ASP A 952 -31.68 -14.65 10.19
N LEU A 953 -30.74 -14.97 9.31
CA LEU A 953 -29.32 -14.86 9.57
C LEU A 953 -28.86 -13.40 9.72
N LYS A 954 -29.57 -12.43 9.15
CA LYS A 954 -29.38 -10.99 9.43
C LYS A 954 -30.12 -10.56 10.70
N ASN A 955 -31.36 -11.02 10.88
CA ASN A 955 -32.19 -10.67 12.02
C ASN A 955 -31.53 -11.05 13.35
N ILE A 956 -30.85 -12.21 13.43
CA ILE A 956 -30.10 -12.63 14.62
C ILE A 956 -28.84 -11.76 14.91
N GLN A 957 -28.40 -10.93 13.95
CA GLN A 957 -27.33 -9.93 14.14
C GLN A 957 -27.88 -8.59 14.67
N GLU A 958 -29.20 -8.43 14.83
CA GLU A 958 -29.77 -7.25 15.49
C GLU A 958 -29.70 -7.39 17.02
N ARG A 959 -29.26 -6.34 17.73
CA ARG A 959 -29.06 -6.35 19.19
C ARG A 959 -30.29 -6.88 19.94
N ALA A 960 -31.49 -6.48 19.54
CA ALA A 960 -32.74 -6.89 20.20
C ALA A 960 -33.02 -8.39 20.05
N GLN A 961 -32.71 -9.00 18.89
CA GLN A 961 -32.94 -10.42 18.65
C GLN A 961 -31.85 -11.29 19.26
N MET A 962 -30.58 -10.85 19.25
CA MET A 962 -29.51 -11.51 20.02
C MET A 962 -29.79 -11.44 21.53
N ALA A 963 -30.22 -10.28 22.05
CA ALA A 963 -30.59 -10.13 23.45
C ALA A 963 -31.73 -11.08 23.84
N TYR A 964 -32.73 -11.25 22.95
CA TYR A 964 -33.78 -12.24 23.15
C TYR A 964 -33.23 -13.68 23.17
N ALA A 965 -32.37 -14.05 22.21
CA ALA A 965 -31.80 -15.40 22.15
C ALA A 965 -30.94 -15.73 23.39
N LEU A 966 -30.13 -14.78 23.87
CA LEU A 966 -29.34 -14.91 25.09
C LEU A 966 -30.21 -15.05 26.35
N ASN A 967 -31.32 -14.31 26.46
CA ASN A 967 -32.30 -14.52 27.53
C ASN A 967 -33.00 -15.88 27.43
N TRP A 968 -33.35 -16.32 26.20
CA TRP A 968 -34.06 -17.58 25.98
C TRP A 968 -33.25 -18.82 26.36
N ILE A 969 -31.92 -18.79 26.24
CA ILE A 969 -31.01 -19.86 26.70
C ILE A 969 -31.26 -20.21 28.19
N GLY A 970 -31.69 -19.23 28.97
CA GLY A 970 -32.03 -19.32 30.39
C GLY A 970 -31.23 -18.33 31.21
N THR A 971 -31.89 -17.60 32.12
CA THR A 971 -31.25 -16.62 33.01
C THR A 971 -31.66 -16.84 34.47
N ASP A 972 -30.76 -16.60 35.42
CA ASP A 972 -31.06 -16.73 36.84
C ASP A 972 -31.79 -15.49 37.39
N SER A 973 -33.04 -15.69 37.83
CA SER A 973 -33.87 -14.67 38.47
C SER A 973 -33.24 -14.05 39.73
N ASN A 974 -32.41 -14.80 40.46
CA ASN A 974 -31.70 -14.29 41.64
C ASN A 974 -30.63 -13.24 41.29
N THR A 975 -30.24 -13.16 40.01
CA THR A 975 -29.25 -12.20 39.49
C THR A 975 -29.90 -11.05 38.70
N ASN A 976 -31.19 -10.77 38.94
CA ASN A 976 -32.02 -9.88 38.11
C ASN A 976 -32.03 -10.30 36.63
N ASN A 977 -32.07 -11.63 36.36
CA ASN A 977 -31.99 -12.23 35.03
C ASN A 977 -30.70 -11.93 34.23
N LYS A 978 -29.58 -11.60 34.90
CA LYS A 978 -28.32 -11.26 34.20
C LYS A 978 -27.40 -12.46 33.96
N TYR A 979 -27.38 -13.47 34.85
CA TYR A 979 -26.52 -14.64 34.71
C TYR A 979 -27.12 -15.70 33.77
N ILE A 980 -26.37 -16.12 32.75
CA ILE A 980 -26.87 -17.05 31.71
C ILE A 980 -26.67 -18.53 32.09
N GLU A 981 -27.77 -19.25 32.34
CA GLU A 981 -27.84 -20.66 32.72
C GLU A 981 -27.84 -21.64 31.52
N VAL A 982 -26.68 -21.81 30.88
CA VAL A 982 -26.52 -22.67 29.68
C VAL A 982 -27.01 -24.12 29.79
N TRP A 983 -27.03 -24.72 30.99
CA TRP A 983 -27.30 -26.15 31.20
C TRP A 983 -28.72 -26.59 30.85
N LYS A 984 -29.73 -25.71 30.97
CA LYS A 984 -31.12 -26.04 30.59
C LYS A 984 -31.24 -26.30 29.08
N THR A 985 -30.47 -25.55 28.28
CA THR A 985 -30.51 -25.58 26.82
C THR A 985 -29.51 -26.57 26.21
N PHE A 986 -28.23 -26.48 26.59
CA PHE A 986 -27.16 -27.16 25.85
C PHE A 986 -26.89 -28.61 26.29
N SER A 987 -27.16 -28.99 27.55
CA SER A 987 -26.92 -30.38 28.01
C SER A 987 -27.82 -31.37 27.27
N GLY A 988 -29.13 -31.12 27.22
CA GLY A 988 -30.09 -31.97 26.51
C GLY A 988 -29.91 -31.98 24.98
N LEU A 989 -29.33 -30.92 24.40
CA LEU A 989 -28.97 -30.90 22.98
C LEU A 989 -27.68 -31.69 22.71
N SER A 990 -26.69 -31.64 23.60
CA SER A 990 -25.46 -32.44 23.47
C SER A 990 -25.76 -33.94 23.42
N GLU A 991 -26.66 -34.42 24.28
CA GLU A 991 -27.16 -35.79 24.22
C GLU A 991 -27.81 -36.12 22.86
N LYS A 992 -28.70 -35.26 22.36
CA LYS A 992 -29.39 -35.46 21.07
C LYS A 992 -28.39 -35.52 19.91
N LEU A 993 -27.42 -34.61 19.88
CA LEU A 993 -26.33 -34.60 18.90
C LEU A 993 -25.49 -35.89 18.97
N SER A 994 -25.21 -36.39 20.17
CA SER A 994 -24.51 -37.67 20.39
C SER A 994 -25.32 -38.89 19.95
N ARG A 995 -26.67 -38.84 19.99
CA ARG A 995 -27.54 -39.92 19.50
C ARG A 995 -27.70 -39.90 17.98
N SER A 996 -27.53 -38.74 17.34
CA SER A 996 -27.49 -38.57 15.88
C SER A 996 -26.07 -38.61 15.27
N GLU A 997 -25.07 -39.04 16.03
CA GLU A 997 -23.67 -39.07 15.58
C GLU A 997 -23.50 -39.95 14.33
N GLY A 998 -22.94 -39.38 13.26
CA GLY A 998 -22.82 -40.04 11.96
C GLY A 998 -24.02 -39.88 11.00
N VAL A 999 -25.10 -39.19 11.40
CA VAL A 999 -26.28 -38.92 10.55
C VAL A 999 -26.44 -37.40 10.31
N PRO A 1000 -25.80 -36.82 9.27
CA PRO A 1000 -25.63 -35.36 9.16
C PRO A 1000 -26.93 -34.56 9.10
N LEU A 1001 -27.97 -35.08 8.43
CA LEU A 1001 -29.26 -34.38 8.32
C LEU A 1001 -30.00 -34.32 9.67
N GLN A 1002 -29.90 -35.35 10.50
CA GLN A 1002 -30.47 -35.34 11.85
C GLN A 1002 -29.69 -34.42 12.79
N GLN A 1003 -28.35 -34.40 12.70
CA GLN A 1003 -27.54 -33.43 13.46
C GLN A 1003 -27.93 -31.98 13.12
N LEU A 1004 -28.11 -31.69 11.82
CA LEU A 1004 -28.59 -30.39 11.34
C LEU A 1004 -30.02 -30.08 11.81
N GLU A 1005 -30.92 -31.06 11.81
CA GLU A 1005 -32.29 -30.90 12.32
C GLU A 1005 -32.33 -30.48 13.80
N GLN A 1006 -31.51 -31.13 14.66
CA GLN A 1006 -31.48 -30.79 16.09
C GLN A 1006 -30.96 -29.37 16.34
N VAL A 1007 -30.00 -28.89 15.53
CA VAL A 1007 -29.53 -27.49 15.58
C VAL A 1007 -30.56 -26.52 15.01
N ALA A 1008 -31.23 -26.87 13.90
CA ALA A 1008 -32.29 -26.06 13.31
C ALA A 1008 -33.46 -25.84 14.29
N LYS A 1009 -33.81 -26.85 15.08
CA LYS A 1009 -34.83 -26.74 16.15
C LYS A 1009 -34.40 -25.77 17.25
N LEU A 1010 -33.13 -25.78 17.68
CA LEU A 1010 -32.61 -24.77 18.62
C LEU A 1010 -32.64 -23.36 18.00
N ALA A 1011 -32.20 -23.23 16.74
CA ALA A 1011 -32.17 -21.95 16.03
C ALA A 1011 -33.56 -21.34 15.84
N ALA A 1012 -34.61 -22.15 15.63
CA ALA A 1012 -35.98 -21.68 15.54
C ALA A 1012 -36.43 -20.96 16.82
N PHE A 1013 -36.08 -21.50 18.00
CA PHE A 1013 -36.33 -20.83 19.28
C PHE A 1013 -35.58 -19.50 19.41
N PHE A 1014 -34.30 -19.44 19.03
CA PHE A 1014 -33.53 -18.18 18.99
C PHE A 1014 -34.15 -17.12 18.05
N LEU A 1015 -35.00 -17.53 17.11
CA LEU A 1015 -35.70 -16.69 16.14
C LEU A 1015 -37.20 -16.47 16.47
N LYS A 1016 -37.71 -16.98 17.60
CA LYS A 1016 -39.15 -17.02 17.97
C LYS A 1016 -40.03 -17.82 16.99
N LYS A 1017 -39.45 -18.58 16.06
CA LYS A 1017 -40.18 -19.37 15.05
C LYS A 1017 -40.68 -20.68 15.66
N GLY A 1018 -41.92 -21.07 15.32
CA GLY A 1018 -42.54 -22.30 15.81
C GLY A 1018 -43.06 -22.25 17.26
N MET A 1019 -43.19 -21.08 17.88
CA MET A 1019 -43.87 -20.93 19.17
C MET A 1019 -45.33 -20.49 18.98
N GLN A 1020 -46.24 -21.46 19.01
CA GLN A 1020 -47.70 -21.30 19.22
C GLN A 1020 -48.15 -22.34 20.25
#